data_AF-A0A921FE23-F1
#
_entry.id   AF-A0A921FE23-F1
#
_cell.length_a   1.000
_cell.length_b   1.000
_cell.length_c   1.000
_cell.angle_alpha   90.00
_cell.angle_beta   90.00
_cell.angle_gamma   90.00
#
_symmetry.space_group_name_H-M   'P 1'
#
loop_
_entity.id
_entity.type
_entity.pdbx_description
1 polymer ?
#
loop_
_entity_poly.entity_id
_entity_poly.type
_entity_poly.pdbx_seq_one_letter_code
_entity_poly.pdbx_strand_id
1 'polypeptide(L)'
;MSDSKYISIKGAKVNNLKNIDVDIPRNKLVVITGLSGSGKSSLAFDTLYAEGQRRYVESLSSYARQFLGRMSKPECDFIKGIPPAIAIEQKVISRNPRSTVGTSTEIYEYLRLLFARVGKTYSPISGQLVKKDSPEDIVNCMLSYPKGTRYTVQTPIIPREGRSEAEQIEMDMKQGFTRLEVNGEMVRMEDYQYNPADTVYLLVDRMSCDDTKDAISRLTDSAETAMYEGDGACLLRFYLPDGSTKLHAFSTKFEADGIKFEEPSDQMFSFNSPIGACPTCEGFGKIIGIDEHLVVPNRALNVYDGAVMCWRGEKMSEWLTEFLREAPAHDFPIFEPYYNLTQAQKDYLWHGPRDKVCIDSFFKMLEENQYKIQYRVMLARYRGKTTCPECHGSRLKKEALYVKVGGRTIAELVEMPVYQLKEFFRTLQLDEHDKMIAQRLLNEINNRLTFLLDVGLGYLTLNRLSNSLSGGESQRINLATSLGSSLVGSLYILDEPSIGLHSRDTDKLIKVLRQLQQLGNTVVVVEHDEEIIRAADYIIDIGPKAGRLGGEIVYEGDMKDLHPGSNSYTVKYLLGEEIIERPQTHRSWNNYIEIKGARENNLKGIDVRFPLNVMTVVTGVSGSGKSTLVRDIFYKALKREYSEGSDRPGEFISLEGDIQMIKDIEFVDQNPIGKSSRSNPVTYIKAYDEIRKLFADQPLAKQMGYSAGYFSFNTEGGRCEECKGEGTVTVEMQFMADLVLECESCHGKRFKSDTLEVRYEGKNIYDILEMTVNQAIEFFDEHKQKKIVKKLLPLQEVGLGYIKLGQSSSTLSGGENQRVKLAYFLSIEKSQPTIFVFDEPTTGLHFHDIKKLLEAFNSLIARGHTVVIIEHNMDVIKCADYVIDLGPEGGDMGGNLVVCGTPEEVAHCGASYTGQYLLEKIQI
;
A
#
# COMPACT_ATOMS: atom_id res chain seq x y z
N MET A 1 -6.11 -42.55 -1.96
CA MET A 1 -6.57 -41.95 -3.23
C MET A 1 -5.35 -41.87 -4.11
N SER A 2 -5.40 -42.39 -5.35
CA SER A 2 -4.23 -42.42 -6.23
C SER A 2 -3.68 -41.01 -6.42
N ASP A 3 -2.41 -40.79 -6.04
CA ASP A 3 -1.68 -39.54 -6.28
C ASP A 3 -1.56 -39.32 -7.79
N SER A 4 -2.59 -38.68 -8.37
CA SER A 4 -2.52 -38.18 -9.73
C SER A 4 -1.36 -37.21 -9.78
N LYS A 5 -0.32 -37.56 -10.54
CA LYS A 5 0.88 -36.72 -10.74
C LYS A 5 0.58 -35.42 -11.48
N TYR A 6 -0.59 -35.35 -12.12
CA TYR A 6 -1.02 -34.23 -12.95
C TYR A 6 -2.41 -33.73 -12.52
N ILE A 7 -2.65 -32.44 -12.76
CA ILE A 7 -3.97 -31.84 -12.85
C ILE A 7 -4.39 -31.96 -14.32
N SER A 8 -5.35 -32.83 -14.60
CA SER A 8 -5.82 -33.09 -15.97
C SER A 8 -7.08 -32.32 -16.25
N ILE A 9 -7.02 -31.46 -17.26
CA ILE A 9 -8.15 -30.69 -17.77
C ILE A 9 -8.54 -31.27 -19.12
N LYS A 10 -9.83 -31.58 -19.30
CA LYS A 10 -10.37 -32.05 -20.57
C LYS A 10 -11.48 -31.15 -21.07
N GLY A 11 -11.39 -30.79 -22.34
CA GLY A 11 -12.39 -30.04 -23.09
C GLY A 11 -12.72 -28.66 -22.53
N ALA A 12 -11.72 -27.87 -22.11
CA ALA A 12 -11.95 -26.51 -21.62
C ALA A 12 -12.37 -25.57 -22.77
N LYS A 13 -13.50 -24.88 -22.57
CA LYS A 13 -14.20 -24.01 -23.56
C LYS A 13 -14.46 -22.60 -23.03
N VAL A 14 -13.97 -22.27 -21.84
CA VAL A 14 -14.19 -20.98 -21.21
C VAL A 14 -13.72 -19.84 -22.10
N ASN A 15 -14.57 -18.84 -22.31
CA ASN A 15 -14.34 -17.68 -23.18
C ASN A 15 -13.95 -18.04 -24.63
N ASN A 16 -12.67 -17.96 -24.98
CA ASN A 16 -12.17 -18.22 -26.32
C ASN A 16 -11.39 -19.55 -26.43
N LEU A 17 -11.31 -20.35 -25.37
CA LEU A 17 -10.65 -21.66 -25.38
C LEU A 17 -11.36 -22.63 -26.32
N LYS A 18 -10.61 -23.32 -27.17
CA LYS A 18 -11.15 -24.18 -28.24
C LYS A 18 -11.18 -25.65 -27.85
N ASN A 19 -11.93 -25.98 -26.79
CA ASN A 19 -12.07 -27.36 -26.31
C ASN A 19 -10.69 -28.00 -26.02
N ILE A 20 -9.85 -27.29 -25.26
CA ILE A 20 -8.47 -27.70 -25.04
C ILE A 20 -8.35 -28.76 -23.96
N ASP A 21 -7.38 -29.64 -24.16
CA ASP A 21 -6.94 -30.66 -23.21
C ASP A 21 -5.54 -30.31 -22.72
N VAL A 22 -5.31 -30.28 -21.41
CA VAL A 22 -3.98 -29.98 -20.86
C VAL A 22 -3.72 -30.75 -19.57
N ASP A 23 -2.49 -31.24 -19.43
CA ASP A 23 -1.99 -31.92 -18.24
C ASP A 23 -0.94 -31.06 -17.54
N ILE A 24 -1.25 -30.59 -16.33
CA ILE A 24 -0.37 -29.71 -15.55
C ILE A 24 0.34 -30.54 -14.47
N PRO A 25 1.68 -30.61 -14.45
CA PRO A 25 2.41 -31.40 -13.47
C PRO A 25 2.28 -30.81 -12.06
N ARG A 26 2.01 -31.66 -11.07
CA ARG A 26 1.95 -31.24 -9.66
C ARG A 26 3.35 -31.04 -9.08
N ASN A 27 3.44 -30.19 -8.06
CA ASN A 27 4.65 -29.86 -7.29
C ASN A 27 5.78 -29.27 -8.15
N LYS A 28 5.43 -28.71 -9.31
CA LYS A 28 6.33 -28.00 -10.23
C LYS A 28 5.97 -26.51 -10.30
N LEU A 29 6.93 -25.71 -10.74
CA LEU A 29 6.71 -24.34 -11.17
C LEU A 29 6.31 -24.36 -12.66
N VAL A 30 5.05 -24.03 -12.95
CA VAL A 30 4.46 -24.04 -14.29
C VAL A 30 4.18 -22.62 -14.73
N VAL A 31 4.62 -22.26 -15.93
CA VAL A 31 4.34 -20.93 -16.52
C VAL A 31 3.36 -21.07 -17.68
N ILE A 32 2.27 -20.33 -17.62
CA ILE A 32 1.31 -20.15 -18.72
C ILE A 32 1.66 -18.83 -19.41
N THR A 33 1.95 -18.89 -20.71
CA THR A 33 2.36 -17.73 -21.50
C THR A 33 1.62 -17.67 -22.85
N GLY A 34 1.96 -16.66 -23.66
CA GLY A 34 1.36 -16.40 -24.96
C GLY A 34 0.85 -14.98 -25.13
N LEU A 35 0.34 -14.65 -26.32
CA LEU A 35 -0.06 -13.28 -26.69
C LEU A 35 -1.14 -12.67 -25.77
N SER A 36 -1.21 -11.34 -25.70
CA SER A 36 -2.29 -10.61 -25.02
C SER A 36 -3.64 -11.05 -25.58
N GLY A 37 -4.55 -11.53 -24.73
CA GLY A 37 -5.85 -12.06 -25.16
C GLY A 37 -5.83 -13.46 -25.81
N SER A 38 -4.76 -14.25 -25.65
CA SER A 38 -4.72 -15.62 -26.21
C SER A 38 -5.60 -16.62 -25.46
N GLY A 39 -5.91 -16.39 -24.18
CA GLY A 39 -6.71 -17.30 -23.34
C GLY A 39 -6.04 -17.72 -22.02
N LYS A 40 -4.88 -17.14 -21.67
CA LYS A 40 -4.10 -17.46 -20.45
C LYS A 40 -4.93 -17.34 -19.17
N SER A 41 -5.51 -16.17 -18.93
CA SER A 41 -6.33 -15.92 -17.73
C SER A 41 -7.59 -16.78 -17.72
N SER A 42 -8.14 -17.12 -18.89
CA SER A 42 -9.28 -18.03 -18.99
C SER A 42 -8.94 -19.46 -18.58
N LEU A 43 -7.73 -19.93 -18.87
CA LEU A 43 -7.24 -21.22 -18.36
C LEU A 43 -6.85 -21.16 -16.88
N ALA A 44 -6.10 -20.13 -16.47
CA ALA A 44 -5.53 -20.03 -15.13
C ALA A 44 -6.56 -19.64 -14.06
N PHE A 45 -7.33 -18.58 -14.30
CA PHE A 45 -8.26 -18.02 -13.31
C PHE A 45 -9.69 -18.52 -13.52
N ASP A 46 -10.23 -18.37 -14.73
CA ASP A 46 -11.64 -18.68 -14.98
C ASP A 46 -11.92 -20.20 -15.02
N THR A 47 -10.88 -21.03 -15.21
CA THR A 47 -10.97 -22.49 -15.21
C THR A 47 -10.34 -23.12 -13.97
N LEU A 48 -9.01 -23.02 -13.81
CA LEU A 48 -8.29 -23.68 -12.71
C LEU A 48 -8.64 -23.10 -11.34
N TYR A 49 -8.42 -21.80 -11.13
CA TYR A 49 -8.73 -21.17 -9.84
C TYR A 49 -10.22 -21.31 -9.49
N ALA A 50 -11.10 -20.97 -10.43
CA ALA A 50 -12.54 -21.06 -10.24
C ALA A 50 -13.00 -22.46 -9.79
N GLU A 51 -12.51 -23.53 -10.44
CA GLU A 51 -12.87 -24.89 -10.06
C GLU A 51 -12.23 -25.33 -8.73
N GLY A 52 -10.96 -24.96 -8.48
CA GLY A 52 -10.26 -25.27 -7.24
C GLY A 52 -10.88 -24.59 -6.02
N GLN A 53 -11.24 -23.31 -6.15
CA GLN A 53 -11.93 -22.55 -5.12
C GLN A 53 -13.35 -23.09 -4.89
N ARG A 54 -14.13 -23.31 -5.97
CA ARG A 54 -15.50 -23.82 -5.88
C ARG A 54 -15.55 -25.15 -5.14
N ARG A 55 -14.70 -26.12 -5.51
CA ARG A 55 -14.65 -27.44 -4.86
C ARG A 55 -14.32 -27.35 -3.37
N TYR A 56 -13.42 -26.44 -3.00
CA TYR A 56 -13.06 -26.21 -1.61
C TYR A 56 -14.22 -25.58 -0.83
N VAL A 57 -14.82 -24.49 -1.34
CA VAL A 57 -15.89 -23.78 -0.62
C VAL A 57 -17.19 -24.61 -0.54
N GLU A 58 -17.50 -25.43 -1.55
CA GLU A 58 -18.62 -26.39 -1.52
C GLU A 58 -18.50 -27.45 -0.39
N SER A 59 -17.30 -27.63 0.15
CA SER A 59 -17.03 -28.53 1.28
C SER A 59 -17.19 -27.86 2.65
N LEU A 60 -17.23 -26.52 2.73
CA LEU A 60 -17.26 -25.80 4.01
C LEU A 60 -18.61 -25.87 4.73
N SER A 61 -19.73 -25.72 4.02
CA SER A 61 -21.07 -25.82 4.62
C SER A 61 -22.16 -26.17 3.60
N SER A 62 -23.28 -26.72 4.09
CA SER A 62 -24.49 -26.94 3.28
C SER A 62 -25.08 -25.63 2.76
N TYR A 63 -24.99 -24.55 3.55
CA TYR A 63 -25.42 -23.21 3.16
C TYR A 63 -24.61 -22.68 1.97
N ALA A 64 -23.28 -22.70 2.05
CA ALA A 64 -22.41 -22.25 0.95
C ALA A 64 -22.68 -23.04 -0.35
N ARG A 65 -22.89 -24.36 -0.23
CA ARG A 65 -23.22 -25.22 -1.38
C ARG A 65 -24.51 -24.81 -2.10
N GLN A 66 -25.53 -24.32 -1.38
CA GLN A 66 -26.79 -23.89 -1.99
C GLN A 66 -26.62 -22.65 -2.87
N PHE A 67 -25.74 -21.72 -2.49
CA PHE A 67 -25.45 -20.50 -3.25
C PHE A 67 -24.46 -20.76 -4.39
N LEU A 68 -23.40 -21.54 -4.13
CA LEU A 68 -22.41 -21.90 -5.15
C LEU A 68 -22.99 -22.77 -6.26
N GLY A 69 -24.04 -23.55 -5.97
CA GLY A 69 -24.78 -24.29 -7.00
C GLY A 69 -25.46 -23.39 -8.05
N ARG A 70 -25.63 -22.09 -7.78
CA ARG A 70 -26.16 -21.10 -8.74
C ARG A 70 -25.06 -20.42 -9.56
N MET A 71 -23.79 -20.57 -9.20
CA MET A 71 -22.69 -20.07 -10.03
C MET A 71 -22.54 -20.94 -11.27
N SER A 72 -22.24 -20.30 -12.40
CA SER A 72 -21.85 -21.02 -13.61
C SER A 72 -20.59 -21.82 -13.32
N LYS A 73 -20.64 -23.13 -13.60
CA LYS A 73 -19.44 -23.96 -13.57
C LYS A 73 -18.55 -23.55 -14.74
N PRO A 74 -17.22 -23.60 -14.59
CA PRO A 74 -16.31 -23.43 -15.72
C PRO A 74 -16.69 -24.41 -16.84
N GLU A 75 -16.79 -23.92 -18.07
CA GLU A 75 -17.13 -24.72 -19.25
C GLU A 75 -15.98 -25.68 -19.58
N CYS A 76 -16.03 -26.87 -19.01
CA CYS A 76 -15.09 -27.96 -19.24
C CYS A 76 -15.77 -29.32 -19.15
N ASP A 77 -15.26 -30.32 -19.86
CA ASP A 77 -15.83 -31.67 -19.83
C ASP A 77 -15.55 -32.34 -18.47
N PHE A 78 -14.30 -32.27 -17.99
CA PHE A 78 -13.95 -32.55 -16.59
C PHE A 78 -12.56 -32.04 -16.20
N ILE A 79 -12.36 -31.85 -14.89
CA ILE A 79 -11.05 -31.55 -14.27
C ILE A 79 -10.77 -32.56 -13.15
N LYS A 80 -9.63 -33.26 -13.21
CA LYS A 80 -9.20 -34.26 -12.22
C LYS A 80 -7.89 -33.85 -11.55
N GLY A 81 -7.75 -34.20 -10.27
CA GLY A 81 -6.52 -33.98 -9.51
C GLY A 81 -6.29 -32.54 -9.03
N ILE A 82 -7.29 -31.65 -9.11
CA ILE A 82 -7.15 -30.25 -8.71
C ILE A 82 -7.11 -30.09 -7.17
N PRO A 83 -6.05 -29.49 -6.59
CA PRO A 83 -6.00 -29.13 -5.18
C PRO A 83 -6.82 -27.87 -4.85
N PRO A 84 -6.98 -27.52 -3.56
CA PRO A 84 -7.48 -26.20 -3.18
C PRO A 84 -6.61 -25.10 -3.81
N ALA A 85 -7.25 -24.14 -4.48
CA ALA A 85 -6.58 -23.10 -5.24
C ALA A 85 -6.58 -21.76 -4.51
N ILE A 86 -5.46 -21.03 -4.58
CA ILE A 86 -5.27 -19.68 -4.05
C ILE A 86 -4.79 -18.80 -5.20
N ALA A 87 -5.55 -17.76 -5.51
CA ALA A 87 -5.18 -16.76 -6.51
C ALA A 87 -4.47 -15.57 -5.87
N ILE A 88 -3.38 -15.11 -6.48
CA ILE A 88 -2.66 -13.89 -6.12
C ILE A 88 -2.72 -12.93 -7.33
N GLU A 89 -3.82 -12.18 -7.40
CA GLU A 89 -4.11 -11.18 -8.44
C GLU A 89 -3.62 -9.77 -8.06
N GLN A 90 -3.60 -8.86 -9.05
CA GLN A 90 -3.19 -7.46 -8.89
C GLN A 90 -4.27 -6.53 -8.33
N LYS A 91 -5.43 -7.07 -7.96
CA LYS A 91 -6.53 -6.25 -7.45
C LYS A 91 -6.17 -5.66 -6.09
N VAL A 92 -6.25 -4.33 -5.98
CA VAL A 92 -6.05 -3.62 -4.70
C VAL A 92 -7.09 -4.12 -3.70
N ILE A 93 -6.60 -4.88 -2.72
CA ILE A 93 -7.37 -5.77 -1.85
C ILE A 93 -8.27 -5.00 -0.87
N SER A 94 -7.89 -3.76 -0.55
CA SER A 94 -8.61 -3.00 0.47
C SER A 94 -8.55 -1.51 0.23
N ARG A 95 -9.73 -0.90 0.07
CA ARG A 95 -9.91 0.56 0.19
C ARG A 95 -10.07 1.00 1.64
N ASN A 96 -9.95 0.09 2.62
CA ASN A 96 -10.17 0.42 4.02
C ASN A 96 -9.05 1.36 4.51
N PRO A 97 -9.37 2.60 4.92
CA PRO A 97 -8.39 3.57 5.38
C PRO A 97 -7.66 3.17 6.67
N ARG A 98 -8.12 2.14 7.40
CA ARG A 98 -7.43 1.62 8.60
C ARG A 98 -6.40 0.53 8.30
N SER A 99 -6.42 -0.08 7.12
CA SER A 99 -5.49 -1.17 6.79
C SER A 99 -4.09 -0.62 6.48
N THR A 100 -3.09 -1.27 7.04
CA THR A 100 -1.67 -1.01 6.81
C THR A 100 -0.93 -2.25 6.34
N VAL A 101 0.28 -2.07 5.81
CA VAL A 101 1.21 -3.18 5.49
C VAL A 101 1.37 -4.13 6.67
N GLY A 102 1.53 -3.61 7.89
CA GLY A 102 1.65 -4.43 9.10
C GLY A 102 0.42 -5.28 9.40
N THR A 103 -0.79 -4.77 9.11
CA THR A 103 -2.03 -5.56 9.27
C THR A 103 -2.20 -6.60 8.17
N SER A 104 -1.90 -6.25 6.91
CA SER A 104 -2.03 -7.16 5.76
C SER A 104 -1.04 -8.32 5.79
N THR A 105 0.10 -8.12 6.44
CA THR A 105 1.16 -9.13 6.62
C THR A 105 1.06 -9.88 7.94
N GLU A 106 0.08 -9.51 8.78
CA GLU A 106 -0.11 -9.97 10.17
C GLU A 106 1.07 -9.70 11.11
N ILE A 107 2.14 -9.03 10.65
CA ILE A 107 3.30 -8.69 11.48
C ILE A 107 2.86 -7.83 12.65
N TYR A 108 1.92 -6.90 12.44
CA TYR A 108 1.40 -6.04 13.49
C TYR A 108 0.71 -6.83 14.62
N GLU A 109 0.03 -7.94 14.30
CA GLU A 109 -0.62 -8.79 15.31
C GLU A 109 0.42 -9.49 16.20
N TYR A 110 1.51 -9.98 15.59
CA TYR A 110 2.63 -10.53 16.37
C TYR A 110 3.36 -9.46 17.20
N LEU A 111 3.49 -8.23 16.69
CA LEU A 111 4.04 -7.12 17.46
C LEU A 111 3.18 -6.79 18.67
N ARG A 112 1.85 -6.71 18.51
CA ARG A 112 0.93 -6.48 19.64
C ARG A 112 1.07 -7.55 20.71
N LEU A 113 1.12 -8.81 20.31
CA LEU A 113 1.34 -9.93 21.23
C LEU A 113 2.71 -9.85 21.92
N LEU A 114 3.77 -9.47 21.21
CA LEU A 114 5.09 -9.28 21.79
C LEU A 114 5.07 -8.18 22.86
N PHE A 115 4.52 -7.01 22.53
CA PHE A 115 4.43 -5.89 23.47
C PHE A 115 3.52 -6.20 24.68
N ALA A 116 2.45 -6.96 24.48
CA ALA A 116 1.59 -7.39 25.58
C ALA A 116 2.26 -8.40 26.52
N ARG A 117 3.26 -9.15 26.06
CA ARG A 117 3.91 -10.23 26.84
C ARG A 117 5.23 -9.84 27.47
N VAL A 118 6.06 -9.08 26.76
CA VAL A 118 7.41 -8.69 27.23
C VAL A 118 7.62 -7.17 27.25
N GLY A 119 6.57 -6.40 26.96
CA GLY A 119 6.63 -4.94 27.02
C GLY A 119 6.77 -4.44 28.44
N LYS A 120 7.71 -3.51 28.64
CA LYS A 120 7.98 -2.86 29.92
C LYS A 120 7.44 -1.43 29.89
N THR A 121 6.64 -1.04 30.87
CA THR A 121 6.02 0.29 30.95
C THR A 121 6.95 1.28 31.63
N TYR A 122 7.14 2.45 31.05
CA TYR A 122 8.00 3.51 31.59
C TYR A 122 7.19 4.76 31.89
N SER A 123 7.50 5.42 33.01
CA SER A 123 6.86 6.69 33.33
C SER A 123 7.29 7.78 32.34
N PRO A 124 6.36 8.58 31.78
CA PRO A 124 6.71 9.70 30.91
C PRO A 124 7.34 10.87 31.67
N ILE A 125 7.25 10.90 33.01
CA ILE A 125 7.79 11.98 33.85
C ILE A 125 9.25 11.67 34.22
N SER A 126 9.49 10.54 34.88
CA SER A 126 10.83 10.18 35.37
C SER A 126 11.63 9.29 34.42
N GLY A 127 11.00 8.65 33.44
CA GLY A 127 11.62 7.62 32.59
C GLY A 127 11.92 6.31 33.32
N GLN A 128 11.48 6.14 34.57
CA GLN A 128 11.70 4.92 35.36
C GLN A 128 10.74 3.81 34.94
N LEU A 129 11.18 2.56 35.14
CA LEU A 129 10.36 1.38 34.91
C LEU A 129 9.22 1.33 35.94
N VAL A 130 7.99 1.32 35.44
CA VAL A 130 6.79 1.06 36.25
C VAL A 130 6.72 -0.45 36.47
N LYS A 131 6.75 -0.87 37.73
CA LYS A 131 6.60 -2.27 38.11
C LYS A 131 5.67 -2.38 39.31
N LYS A 132 5.09 -3.56 39.47
CA LYS A 132 4.50 -3.98 40.74
C LYS A 132 5.59 -4.71 41.52
N ASP A 133 5.75 -4.36 42.78
CA ASP A 133 6.62 -5.08 43.68
C ASP A 133 5.87 -6.28 44.28
N SER A 134 6.54 -7.42 44.23
CA SER A 134 6.12 -8.65 44.90
C SER A 134 6.79 -8.77 46.28
N PRO A 135 6.27 -9.60 47.19
CA PRO A 135 6.99 -9.93 48.42
C PRO A 135 8.40 -10.48 48.16
N GLU A 136 8.63 -11.15 47.02
CA GLU A 136 9.97 -11.61 46.62
C GLU A 136 10.93 -10.45 46.32
N ASP A 137 10.46 -9.34 45.74
CA ASP A 137 11.29 -8.14 45.52
C ASP A 137 11.74 -7.51 46.83
N ILE A 138 10.88 -7.54 47.85
CA ILE A 138 11.16 -7.04 49.20
C ILE A 138 12.21 -7.94 49.87
N VAL A 139 12.07 -9.25 49.75
CA VAL A 139 13.05 -10.23 50.24
C VAL A 139 14.40 -10.04 49.53
N ASN A 140 14.40 -9.90 48.21
CA ASN A 140 15.62 -9.67 47.43
C ASN A 140 16.31 -8.35 47.82
N CYS A 141 15.54 -7.30 48.12
CA CYS A 141 16.08 -6.05 48.63
C CYS A 141 16.75 -6.25 50.00
N MET A 142 16.11 -6.98 50.93
CA MET A 142 16.70 -7.31 52.22
C MET A 142 18.01 -8.12 52.08
N LEU A 143 18.05 -9.10 51.17
CA LEU A 143 19.25 -9.90 50.89
C LEU A 143 20.40 -9.09 50.25
N SER A 144 20.12 -7.90 49.70
CA SER A 144 21.16 -7.02 49.15
C SER A 144 22.00 -6.31 50.21
N TYR A 145 21.57 -6.32 51.48
CA TYR A 145 22.27 -5.73 52.61
C TYR A 145 23.06 -6.76 53.43
N PRO A 146 24.17 -6.36 54.09
CA PRO A 146 24.96 -7.28 54.91
C PRO A 146 24.15 -7.94 56.04
N LYS A 147 24.48 -9.19 56.37
CA LYS A 147 23.86 -9.90 57.50
C LYS A 147 24.01 -9.11 58.79
N GLY A 148 22.92 -9.03 59.56
CA GLY A 148 22.86 -8.29 60.82
C GLY A 148 22.48 -6.81 60.68
N THR A 149 22.42 -6.24 59.46
CA THR A 149 21.89 -4.88 59.25
C THR A 149 20.44 -4.81 59.73
N ARG A 150 20.14 -3.89 60.63
CA ARG A 150 18.79 -3.71 61.17
C ARG A 150 17.91 -2.98 60.16
N TYR A 151 16.66 -3.41 60.05
CA TYR A 151 15.66 -2.73 59.25
C TYR A 151 14.27 -2.80 59.88
N THR A 152 13.41 -1.86 59.51
CA THR A 152 12.00 -1.81 59.91
C THR A 152 11.11 -1.95 58.69
N VAL A 153 10.04 -2.74 58.84
CA VAL A 153 8.95 -2.89 57.86
C VAL A 153 7.86 -1.91 58.26
N GLN A 154 7.51 -1.02 57.34
CA GLN A 154 6.67 0.13 57.59
C GLN A 154 5.63 0.29 56.49
N THR A 155 4.56 1.02 56.76
CA THR A 155 3.53 1.35 55.77
C THR A 155 2.92 2.72 56.05
N PRO A 156 2.54 3.53 55.04
CA PRO A 156 1.84 4.79 55.28
C PRO A 156 0.50 4.56 55.97
N ILE A 157 0.11 5.50 56.83
CA ILE A 157 -1.21 5.49 57.46
C ILE A 157 -2.22 6.01 56.44
N ILE A 158 -3.21 5.17 56.10
CA ILE A 158 -4.25 5.52 55.13
C ILE A 158 -5.59 5.56 55.86
N PRO A 159 -6.17 6.75 56.09
CA PRO A 159 -7.47 6.87 56.74
C PRO A 159 -8.58 6.22 55.91
N ARG A 160 -9.32 5.27 56.50
CA ARG A 160 -10.45 4.57 55.85
C ARG A 160 -11.78 5.19 56.27
N GLU A 161 -12.78 5.11 55.39
CA GLU A 161 -14.18 5.49 55.70
C GLU A 161 -14.38 6.96 56.13
N GLY A 162 -13.51 7.87 55.68
CA GLY A 162 -13.61 9.30 56.00
C GLY A 162 -13.09 9.69 57.40
N ARG A 163 -12.35 8.80 58.08
CA ARG A 163 -11.64 9.09 59.33
C ARG A 163 -10.53 10.13 59.13
N SER A 164 -10.18 10.83 60.21
CA SER A 164 -8.93 11.60 60.30
C SER A 164 -7.73 10.68 60.57
N GLU A 165 -6.51 11.13 60.28
CA GLU A 165 -5.28 10.36 60.56
C GLU A 165 -5.14 10.01 62.05
N ALA A 166 -5.55 10.90 62.95
CA ALA A 166 -5.58 10.65 64.39
C ALA A 166 -6.55 9.50 64.76
N GLU A 167 -7.76 9.50 64.19
CA GLU A 167 -8.74 8.44 64.41
C GLU A 167 -8.30 7.10 63.80
N GLN A 168 -7.56 7.13 62.69
CA GLN A 168 -6.99 5.93 62.09
C GLN A 168 -5.89 5.33 62.99
N ILE A 169 -4.99 6.15 63.56
CA ILE A 169 -3.97 5.70 64.52
C ILE A 169 -4.61 5.03 65.74
N GLU A 170 -5.70 5.59 66.29
CA GLU A 170 -6.42 4.96 67.41
C GLU A 170 -7.04 3.61 67.03
N MET A 171 -7.49 3.47 65.79
CA MET A 171 -8.05 2.22 65.29
C MET A 171 -6.95 1.16 65.08
N ASP A 172 -5.81 1.55 64.49
CA ASP A 172 -4.65 0.68 64.31
C ASP A 172 -4.13 0.19 65.68
N MET A 173 -4.15 1.06 66.70
CA MET A 173 -3.84 0.67 68.08
C MET A 173 -4.82 -0.39 68.63
N LYS A 174 -6.13 -0.26 68.35
CA LYS A 174 -7.14 -1.28 68.73
C LYS A 174 -6.98 -2.59 67.96
N GLN A 175 -6.42 -2.55 66.76
CA GLN A 175 -6.09 -3.74 65.95
C GLN A 175 -4.82 -4.46 66.43
N GLY A 176 -4.08 -3.88 67.39
CA GLY A 176 -2.94 -4.51 68.04
C GLY A 176 -1.58 -3.97 67.61
N PHE A 177 -1.53 -2.95 66.76
CA PHE A 177 -0.28 -2.24 66.49
C PHE A 177 0.14 -1.42 67.73
N THR A 178 1.45 -1.34 68.00
CA THR A 178 1.96 -0.71 69.22
C THR A 178 2.93 0.44 68.95
N ARG A 179 3.38 0.63 67.71
CA ARG A 179 4.48 1.52 67.36
C ARG A 179 4.25 2.24 66.04
N LEU A 180 4.77 3.46 65.98
CA LEU A 180 4.84 4.31 64.80
C LEU A 180 6.30 4.69 64.55
N GLU A 181 6.60 5.03 63.31
CA GLU A 181 7.77 5.85 62.99
C GLU A 181 7.30 7.28 62.74
N VAL A 182 7.86 8.24 63.47
CA VAL A 182 7.54 9.66 63.36
C VAL A 182 8.84 10.40 63.04
N ASN A 183 8.89 11.05 61.87
CA ASN A 183 10.05 11.84 61.42
C ASN A 183 11.41 11.08 61.49
N GLY A 184 11.41 9.77 61.28
CA GLY A 184 12.63 8.94 61.35
C GLY A 184 12.89 8.25 62.70
N GLU A 185 12.11 8.55 63.76
CA GLU A 185 12.27 7.94 65.09
C GLU A 185 11.12 7.00 65.44
N MET A 186 11.44 5.91 66.15
CA MET A 186 10.43 4.93 66.59
C MET A 186 9.76 5.39 67.89
N VAL A 187 8.44 5.60 67.85
CA VAL A 187 7.64 6.05 68.99
C VAL A 187 6.57 5.00 69.31
N ARG A 188 6.22 4.84 70.59
CA ARG A 188 5.07 4.01 70.99
C ARG A 188 3.79 4.79 70.73
N MET A 189 2.76 4.12 70.22
CA MET A 189 1.49 4.77 69.89
C MET A 189 0.86 5.50 71.09
N GLU A 190 0.99 4.95 72.30
CA GLU A 190 0.48 5.56 73.55
C GLU A 190 1.15 6.90 73.90
N ASP A 191 2.40 7.08 73.48
CA ASP A 191 3.24 8.23 73.82
C ASP A 191 3.20 9.31 72.72
N TYR A 192 2.52 9.07 71.60
CA TYR A 192 2.47 9.96 70.45
C TYR A 192 1.23 10.85 70.47
N GLN A 193 1.43 12.17 70.41
CA GLN A 193 0.37 13.15 70.15
C GLN A 193 0.40 13.54 68.69
N TYR A 194 -0.70 13.30 67.97
CA TYR A 194 -0.79 13.57 66.54
C TYR A 194 -0.56 15.05 66.22
N ASN A 195 0.38 15.31 65.32
CA ASN A 195 0.66 16.63 64.76
C ASN A 195 0.62 16.56 63.22
N PRO A 196 -0.18 17.42 62.54
CA PRO A 196 -0.29 17.41 61.08
C PRO A 196 1.02 17.69 60.32
N ALA A 197 2.04 18.24 60.99
CA ALA A 197 3.34 18.52 60.38
C ALA A 197 4.29 17.31 60.37
N ASP A 198 3.96 16.24 61.10
CA ASP A 198 4.83 15.09 61.25
C ASP A 198 4.60 14.07 60.13
N THR A 199 5.68 13.46 59.63
CA THR A 199 5.59 12.32 58.72
C THR A 199 5.49 11.05 59.54
N VAL A 200 4.34 10.38 59.47
CA VAL A 200 4.02 9.21 60.30
C VAL A 200 3.86 7.96 59.43
N TYR A 201 4.57 6.89 59.81
CA TYR A 201 4.43 5.56 59.24
C TYR A 201 4.04 4.54 60.31
N LEU A 202 3.15 3.61 59.97
CA LEU A 202 2.82 2.46 60.80
C LEU A 202 3.97 1.46 60.79
N LEU A 203 4.48 1.08 61.97
CA LEU A 203 5.57 0.11 62.08
C LEU A 203 4.99 -1.30 62.28
N VAL A 204 5.16 -2.15 61.26
CA VAL A 204 4.62 -3.52 61.24
C VAL A 204 5.57 -4.50 61.93
N ASP A 205 6.86 -4.51 61.55
CA ASP A 205 7.86 -5.37 62.19
C ASP A 205 9.26 -4.73 62.19
N ARG A 206 10.15 -5.28 63.01
CA ARG A 206 11.56 -4.91 63.14
C ARG A 206 12.42 -6.16 63.12
N MET A 207 13.37 -6.18 62.20
CA MET A 207 14.16 -7.38 61.91
C MET A 207 15.61 -6.99 61.62
N SER A 208 16.46 -8.00 61.45
CA SER A 208 17.83 -7.85 60.97
C SER A 208 18.02 -8.73 59.75
N CYS A 209 18.80 -8.25 58.77
CA CYS A 209 19.04 -8.98 57.52
C CYS A 209 19.64 -10.36 57.84
N ASP A 210 18.97 -11.40 57.36
CA ASP A 210 19.35 -12.79 57.54
C ASP A 210 18.82 -13.61 56.37
N ASP A 211 19.56 -14.63 55.94
CA ASP A 211 19.22 -15.49 54.78
C ASP A 211 18.60 -16.83 55.21
N THR A 212 18.27 -17.00 56.49
CA THR A 212 17.57 -18.18 56.99
C THR A 212 16.13 -18.23 56.48
N LYS A 213 15.61 -19.45 56.27
CA LYS A 213 14.22 -19.66 55.79
C LYS A 213 13.18 -19.01 56.71
N ASP A 214 13.43 -19.04 58.02
CA ASP A 214 12.53 -18.46 59.02
C ASP A 214 12.51 -16.92 58.92
N ALA A 215 13.67 -16.29 58.70
CA ALA A 215 13.76 -14.85 58.50
C ALA A 215 13.05 -14.40 57.21
N ILE A 216 13.22 -15.17 56.11
CA ILE A 216 12.54 -14.91 54.85
C ILE A 216 11.02 -15.04 55.01
N SER A 217 10.54 -16.15 55.59
CA SER A 217 9.10 -16.37 55.81
C SER A 217 8.48 -15.24 56.64
N ARG A 218 9.14 -14.84 57.73
CA ARG A 218 8.64 -13.76 58.60
C ARG A 218 8.64 -12.40 57.90
N LEU A 219 9.62 -12.12 57.05
CA LEU A 219 9.62 -10.90 56.24
C LEU A 219 8.47 -10.90 55.23
N THR A 220 8.23 -12.03 54.56
CA THR A 220 7.12 -12.17 53.61
C THR A 220 5.78 -11.89 54.29
N ASP A 221 5.49 -12.52 55.44
CA ASP A 221 4.26 -12.29 56.21
C ASP A 221 4.11 -10.82 56.65
N SER A 222 5.22 -10.21 57.08
CA SER A 222 5.23 -8.80 57.50
C SER A 222 5.04 -7.84 56.33
N ALA A 223 5.60 -8.17 55.17
CA ALA A 223 5.45 -7.41 53.94
C ALA A 223 4.01 -7.49 53.41
N GLU A 224 3.38 -8.66 53.43
CA GLU A 224 1.96 -8.83 53.08
C GLU A 224 1.05 -8.03 54.01
N THR A 225 1.33 -8.05 55.32
CA THR A 225 0.61 -7.23 56.31
C THR A 225 0.78 -5.74 56.03
N ALA A 226 2.00 -5.28 55.76
CA ALA A 226 2.28 -3.88 55.44
C ALA A 226 1.58 -3.43 54.16
N MET A 227 1.61 -4.26 53.11
CA MET A 227 0.92 -4.02 51.84
C MET A 227 -0.60 -4.00 52.03
N TYR A 228 -1.16 -4.87 52.87
CA TYR A 228 -2.61 -4.89 53.12
C TYR A 228 -3.10 -3.64 53.88
N GLU A 229 -2.37 -3.22 54.91
CA GLU A 229 -2.75 -2.03 55.67
C GLU A 229 -2.51 -0.73 54.88
N GLY A 230 -1.41 -0.67 54.13
CA GLY A 230 -1.00 0.47 53.31
C GLY A 230 -1.62 0.60 51.93
N ASP A 231 -2.74 -0.07 51.66
CA ASP A 231 -3.39 -0.09 50.33
C ASP A 231 -2.38 -0.33 49.20
N GLY A 232 -1.54 -1.35 49.39
CA GLY A 232 -0.50 -1.80 48.47
C GLY A 232 0.91 -1.28 48.73
N ALA A 233 1.11 -0.32 49.64
CA ALA A 233 2.43 0.24 49.93
C ALA A 233 3.18 -0.55 51.04
N CYS A 234 4.49 -0.73 50.85
CA CYS A 234 5.39 -1.24 51.89
C CYS A 234 6.71 -0.46 51.84
N LEU A 235 7.24 -0.12 53.01
CA LEU A 235 8.45 0.67 53.17
C LEU A 235 9.47 -0.14 53.99
N LEU A 236 10.69 -0.28 53.49
CA LEU A 236 11.81 -0.84 54.24
C LEU A 236 12.81 0.26 54.57
N ARG A 237 13.01 0.54 55.87
CA ARG A 237 14.06 1.45 56.34
C ARG A 237 15.22 0.66 56.90
N PHE A 238 16.39 0.76 56.26
CA PHE A 238 17.64 0.16 56.73
C PHE A 238 18.46 1.16 57.54
N TYR A 239 19.03 0.71 58.66
CA TYR A 239 19.89 1.52 59.54
C TYR A 239 21.35 1.12 59.31
N LEU A 240 22.14 2.02 58.74
CA LEU A 240 23.51 1.76 58.33
C LEU A 240 24.51 2.04 59.47
N PRO A 241 25.70 1.39 59.47
CA PRO A 241 26.69 1.57 60.53
C PRO A 241 27.25 2.99 60.67
N ASP A 242 27.14 3.81 59.62
CA ASP A 242 27.55 5.21 59.59
C ASP A 242 26.53 6.17 60.23
N GLY A 243 25.43 5.62 60.76
CA GLY A 243 24.34 6.39 61.37
C GLY A 243 23.32 6.93 60.37
N SER A 244 23.50 6.70 59.08
CA SER A 244 22.53 7.07 58.05
C SER A 244 21.41 6.03 57.93
N THR A 245 20.25 6.46 57.43
CA THR A 245 19.13 5.55 57.12
C THR A 245 18.81 5.60 55.64
N LYS A 246 18.48 4.44 55.05
CA LYS A 246 18.03 4.35 53.66
C LYS A 246 16.63 3.74 53.60
N LEU A 247 15.69 4.47 53.03
CA LEU A 247 14.30 4.07 52.85
C LEU A 247 14.09 3.55 51.43
N HIS A 248 13.52 2.36 51.30
CA HIS A 248 13.04 1.80 50.03
C HIS A 248 11.53 1.68 50.08
N ALA A 249 10.86 2.12 49.03
CA ALA A 249 9.41 2.01 48.88
C ALA A 249 9.07 0.95 47.83
N PHE A 250 8.05 0.16 48.14
CA PHE A 250 7.50 -0.90 47.33
C PHE A 250 5.99 -0.70 47.19
N SER A 251 5.44 -0.99 46.01
CA SER A 251 4.00 -0.87 45.77
C SER A 251 3.46 -2.05 44.96
N THR A 252 2.31 -2.59 45.37
CA THR A 252 1.57 -3.57 44.57
C THR A 252 0.73 -2.92 43.47
N LYS A 253 0.60 -1.59 43.49
CA LYS A 253 -0.08 -0.80 42.47
C LYS A 253 0.87 -0.55 41.30
N PHE A 254 0.31 -0.59 40.10
CA PHE A 254 1.05 -0.25 38.88
C PHE A 254 1.06 1.27 38.71
N GLU A 255 1.86 1.96 39.50
CA GLU A 255 1.91 3.42 39.55
C GLU A 255 3.34 3.94 39.68
N ALA A 256 3.58 5.13 39.14
CA ALA A 256 4.84 5.86 39.27
C ALA A 256 4.57 7.36 39.08
N ASP A 257 5.31 8.22 39.76
CA ASP A 257 5.20 9.69 39.65
C ASP A 257 3.76 10.24 39.82
N GLY A 258 2.94 9.58 40.65
CA GLY A 258 1.55 9.95 40.87
C GLY A 258 0.59 9.58 39.73
N ILE A 259 1.05 8.82 38.72
CA ILE A 259 0.25 8.30 37.62
C ILE A 259 -0.01 6.82 37.87
N LYS A 260 -1.28 6.41 37.82
CA LYS A 260 -1.67 5.01 37.75
C LYS A 260 -1.67 4.54 36.30
N PHE A 261 -0.97 3.46 36.01
CA PHE A 261 -0.81 2.90 34.66
C PHE A 261 -1.73 1.71 34.45
N GLU A 262 -2.04 1.43 33.19
CA GLU A 262 -2.72 0.20 32.75
C GLU A 262 -1.68 -0.87 32.40
N GLU A 263 -1.97 -2.13 32.74
CA GLU A 263 -1.09 -3.24 32.37
C GLU A 263 -1.13 -3.48 30.85
N PRO A 264 0.02 -3.76 30.21
CA PRO A 264 0.08 -4.07 28.79
C PRO A 264 -0.85 -5.25 28.43
N SER A 265 -1.77 -5.01 27.49
CA SER A 265 -2.65 -6.03 26.94
C SER A 265 -2.67 -5.95 25.42
N ASP A 266 -3.01 -7.05 24.74
CA ASP A 266 -3.03 -7.07 23.27
C ASP A 266 -3.96 -6.00 22.66
N GLN A 267 -5.11 -5.74 23.30
CA GLN A 267 -6.09 -4.75 22.84
C GLN A 267 -5.59 -3.30 23.01
N MET A 268 -4.69 -3.06 23.95
CA MET A 268 -4.03 -1.76 24.17
C MET A 268 -3.25 -1.30 22.93
N PHE A 269 -2.69 -2.26 22.19
CA PHE A 269 -1.88 -2.00 20.99
C PHE A 269 -2.70 -2.09 19.70
N SER A 270 -4.01 -2.29 19.78
CA SER A 270 -4.90 -2.36 18.62
C SER A 270 -5.56 -1.01 18.33
N PHE A 271 -5.17 -0.36 17.23
CA PHE A 271 -5.84 0.86 16.76
C PHE A 271 -7.23 0.58 16.13
N ASN A 272 -7.62 -0.69 15.98
CA ASN A 272 -8.97 -1.07 15.56
C ASN A 272 -9.94 -1.26 16.73
N SER A 273 -9.43 -1.27 17.97
CA SER A 273 -10.21 -1.37 19.20
C SER A 273 -10.31 -0.02 19.89
N PRO A 274 -11.46 0.38 20.45
CA PRO A 274 -11.58 1.62 21.22
C PRO A 274 -10.69 1.65 22.49
N ILE A 275 -10.21 0.48 22.93
CA ILE A 275 -9.30 0.37 24.06
C ILE A 275 -7.93 0.95 23.70
N GLY A 276 -7.37 0.59 22.55
CA GLY A 276 -6.04 1.05 22.11
C GLY A 276 -6.06 2.25 21.16
N ALA A 277 -7.17 2.52 20.48
CA ALA A 277 -7.27 3.58 19.48
C ALA A 277 -7.22 4.99 20.09
N CYS A 278 -6.47 5.88 19.45
CA CYS A 278 -6.47 7.31 19.77
C CYS A 278 -7.91 7.87 19.72
N PRO A 279 -8.38 8.59 20.76
CA PRO A 279 -9.76 9.09 20.83
C PRO A 279 -10.04 10.20 19.82
N THR A 280 -9.05 11.04 19.48
CA THR A 280 -9.25 12.14 18.53
C THR A 280 -9.41 11.66 17.09
N CYS A 281 -8.62 10.68 16.66
CA CYS A 281 -8.67 10.17 15.30
C CYS A 281 -9.32 8.80 15.17
N GLU A 282 -9.87 8.23 16.24
CA GLU A 282 -10.48 6.88 16.28
C GLU A 282 -9.63 5.80 15.58
N GLY A 283 -8.30 5.85 15.77
CA GLY A 283 -7.36 4.90 15.16
C GLY A 283 -7.05 5.10 13.67
N PHE A 284 -7.52 6.17 13.02
CA PHE A 284 -7.15 6.50 11.63
C PHE A 284 -5.74 7.11 11.49
N GLY A 285 -5.19 7.70 12.55
CA GLY A 285 -3.93 8.45 12.54
C GLY A 285 -3.98 9.80 11.82
N LYS A 286 -5.08 10.07 11.11
CA LYS A 286 -5.34 11.33 10.39
C LYS A 286 -6.70 11.89 10.77
N ILE A 287 -6.82 13.22 10.76
CA ILE A 287 -8.07 13.96 10.96
C ILE A 287 -8.30 14.94 9.81
N ILE A 288 -9.51 15.48 9.71
CA ILE A 288 -9.76 16.63 8.85
C ILE A 288 -9.30 17.87 9.64
N GLY A 289 -8.17 18.45 9.22
CA GLY A 289 -7.53 19.58 9.89
C GLY A 289 -6.94 20.57 8.90
N ILE A 290 -6.15 21.53 9.38
CA ILE A 290 -5.45 22.51 8.54
C ILE A 290 -4.26 21.86 7.86
N ASP A 291 -4.31 21.75 6.54
CA ASP A 291 -3.30 21.09 5.74
C ASP A 291 -2.10 22.02 5.48
N GLU A 292 -0.94 21.63 6.00
CA GLU A 292 0.33 22.36 5.79
C GLU A 292 0.62 22.60 4.31
N HIS A 293 0.28 21.64 3.45
CA HIS A 293 0.52 21.75 2.01
C HIS A 293 -0.43 22.75 1.32
N LEU A 294 -1.60 23.02 1.90
CA LEU A 294 -2.51 24.05 1.40
C LEU A 294 -2.09 25.44 1.92
N VAL A 295 -1.56 25.52 3.14
CA VAL A 295 -1.11 26.76 3.76
C VAL A 295 0.23 27.24 3.20
N VAL A 296 1.18 26.33 2.98
CA VAL A 296 2.51 26.61 2.41
C VAL A 296 2.67 25.82 1.09
N PRO A 297 2.06 26.32 -0.01
CA PRO A 297 2.01 25.63 -1.30
C PRO A 297 3.34 25.67 -2.06
N ASN A 298 4.22 26.63 -1.78
CA ASN A 298 5.55 26.68 -2.36
C ASN A 298 6.57 26.84 -1.23
N ARG A 299 7.21 25.72 -0.88
CA ARG A 299 8.19 25.67 0.20
C ARG A 299 9.53 26.30 -0.20
N ALA A 300 9.77 26.54 -1.50
CA ALA A 300 10.96 27.23 -1.99
C ALA A 300 10.91 28.75 -1.76
N LEU A 301 9.72 29.30 -1.46
CA LEU A 301 9.59 30.68 -1.02
C LEU A 301 9.97 30.80 0.45
N ASN A 302 10.54 31.95 0.80
CA ASN A 302 10.72 32.37 2.18
C ASN A 302 9.44 33.06 2.70
N VAL A 303 9.35 33.31 4.01
CA VAL A 303 8.16 33.92 4.63
C VAL A 303 7.91 35.33 4.07
N TYR A 304 8.99 36.10 3.83
CA TYR A 304 8.93 37.45 3.29
C TYR A 304 8.28 37.51 1.89
N ASP A 305 8.64 36.59 0.99
CA ASP A 305 8.10 36.44 -0.37
C ASP A 305 6.71 35.75 -0.39
N GLY A 306 6.09 35.63 0.78
CA GLY A 306 4.74 35.12 0.97
C GLY A 306 4.63 33.61 0.86
N ALA A 307 5.52 32.84 1.48
CA ALA A 307 5.39 31.39 1.59
C ALA A 307 4.04 30.95 2.20
N VAL A 308 3.52 31.73 3.17
CA VAL A 308 2.23 31.47 3.82
C VAL A 308 1.09 32.03 2.97
N MET A 309 0.38 31.13 2.28
CA MET A 309 -0.66 31.48 1.29
C MET A 309 -1.86 32.19 1.92
N CYS A 310 -2.25 31.80 3.13
CA CYS A 310 -3.41 32.38 3.81
C CYS A 310 -3.21 33.84 4.23
N TRP A 311 -1.97 34.33 4.27
CA TRP A 311 -1.63 35.73 4.56
C TRP A 311 -1.47 36.58 3.29
N ARG A 312 -1.69 36.04 2.09
CA ARG A 312 -1.66 36.82 0.86
C ARG A 312 -2.95 37.63 0.65
N GLY A 313 -2.83 38.75 -0.06
CA GLY A 313 -3.94 39.61 -0.46
C GLY A 313 -4.06 40.90 0.37
N GLU A 314 -4.96 41.79 -0.03
CA GLU A 314 -5.03 43.16 0.51
C GLU A 314 -5.34 43.23 2.01
N LYS A 315 -6.24 42.37 2.51
CA LYS A 315 -6.64 42.39 3.93
C LYS A 315 -5.85 41.44 4.83
N MET A 316 -5.42 40.30 4.29
CA MET A 316 -4.78 39.26 5.12
C MET A 316 -3.26 39.44 5.24
N SER A 317 -2.66 40.31 4.41
CA SER A 317 -1.24 40.67 4.49
C SER A 317 -0.85 41.43 5.76
N GLU A 318 -1.83 41.94 6.52
CA GLU A 318 -1.62 42.46 7.87
C GLU A 318 -0.98 41.41 8.80
N TRP A 319 -1.37 40.13 8.67
CA TRP A 319 -0.79 39.03 9.45
C TRP A 319 0.69 38.80 9.11
N LEU A 320 1.03 38.82 7.82
CA LEU A 320 2.43 38.74 7.39
C LEU A 320 3.24 39.92 7.93
N THR A 321 2.68 41.13 7.87
CA THR A 321 3.36 42.36 8.33
C THR A 321 3.64 42.31 9.82
N GLU A 322 2.68 41.88 10.63
CA GLU A 322 2.85 41.78 12.08
C GLU A 322 3.80 40.63 12.44
N PHE A 323 3.76 39.49 11.74
CA PHE A 323 4.73 38.41 11.92
C PHE A 323 6.17 38.88 11.65
N LEU A 324 6.38 39.61 10.54
CA LEU A 324 7.69 40.17 10.17
C LEU A 324 8.20 41.18 11.19
N ARG A 325 7.31 41.88 11.90
CA ARG A 325 7.67 42.80 12.99
C ARG A 325 8.16 42.06 14.23
N GLU A 326 7.60 40.90 14.54
CA GLU A 326 7.99 40.08 15.70
C GLU A 326 9.19 39.17 15.44
N ALA A 327 9.42 38.78 14.18
CA ALA A 327 10.48 37.85 13.78
C ALA A 327 11.90 38.20 14.31
N PRO A 328 12.36 39.46 14.31
CA PRO A 328 13.68 39.82 14.84
C PRO A 328 13.85 39.54 16.34
N ALA A 329 12.76 39.58 17.12
CA ALA A 329 12.81 39.35 18.56
C ALA A 329 13.04 37.87 18.93
N HIS A 330 12.87 36.96 17.97
CA HIS A 330 13.00 35.49 18.13
C HIS A 330 14.04 34.89 17.19
N ASP A 331 14.88 35.72 16.57
CA ASP A 331 15.92 35.30 15.61
C ASP A 331 15.39 34.39 14.48
N PHE A 332 14.18 34.70 13.98
CA PHE A 332 13.56 33.92 12.92
C PHE A 332 14.07 34.35 11.53
N PRO A 333 14.58 33.43 10.69
CA PRO A 333 15.17 33.78 9.40
C PRO A 333 14.09 34.01 8.32
N ILE A 334 13.67 35.26 8.15
CA ILE A 334 12.56 35.64 7.25
C ILE A 334 12.85 35.47 5.75
N PHE A 335 14.12 35.46 5.35
CA PHE A 335 14.57 35.31 3.94
C PHE A 335 14.99 33.87 3.59
N GLU A 336 15.02 32.98 4.59
CA GLU A 336 15.34 31.58 4.36
C GLU A 336 14.12 30.86 3.76
N PRO A 337 14.29 30.09 2.67
CA PRO A 337 13.22 29.28 2.12
C PRO A 337 12.60 28.35 3.18
N TYR A 338 11.29 28.15 3.13
CA TYR A 338 10.57 27.35 4.13
C TYR A 338 11.14 25.92 4.29
N TYR A 339 11.65 25.32 3.21
CA TYR A 339 12.25 23.98 3.26
C TYR A 339 13.55 23.91 4.09
N ASN A 340 14.31 25.01 4.16
CA ASN A 340 15.55 25.11 4.94
C ASN A 340 15.31 25.46 6.41
N LEU A 341 14.08 25.81 6.80
CA LEU A 341 13.75 26.07 8.20
C LEU A 341 13.88 24.80 9.04
N THR A 342 14.50 24.94 10.21
CA THR A 342 14.55 23.89 11.24
C THR A 342 13.15 23.57 11.77
N GLN A 343 12.94 22.40 12.37
CA GLN A 343 11.65 22.04 12.95
C GLN A 343 11.19 23.05 14.01
N ALA A 344 12.10 23.53 14.88
CA ALA A 344 11.79 24.56 15.87
C ALA A 344 11.33 25.88 15.23
N GLN A 345 11.94 26.29 14.10
CA GLN A 345 11.49 27.47 13.35
C GLN A 345 10.12 27.23 12.71
N LYS A 346 9.87 26.05 12.12
CA LYS A 346 8.55 25.69 11.59
C LYS A 346 7.49 25.70 12.69
N ASP A 347 7.79 25.14 13.86
CA ASP A 347 6.90 25.12 15.02
C ASP A 347 6.63 26.55 15.53
N TYR A 348 7.61 27.45 15.49
CA TYR A 348 7.41 28.87 15.80
C TYR A 348 6.45 29.55 14.81
N LEU A 349 6.63 29.33 13.52
CA LEU A 349 5.76 29.89 12.47
C LEU A 349 4.32 29.34 12.57
N TRP A 350 4.17 28.04 12.86
CA TRP A 350 2.89 27.37 12.95
C TRP A 350 2.16 27.65 14.26
N HIS A 351 2.80 27.33 15.38
CA HIS A 351 2.18 27.31 16.70
C HIS A 351 2.42 28.60 17.47
N GLY A 352 3.63 29.17 17.38
CA GLY A 352 4.04 30.38 18.10
C GLY A 352 3.81 30.33 19.62
N PRO A 353 4.27 31.34 20.37
CA PRO A 353 3.82 31.53 21.75
C PRO A 353 2.32 31.87 21.78
N ARG A 354 1.60 31.47 22.85
CA ARG A 354 0.20 31.92 23.05
C ARG A 354 0.13 33.45 22.99
N ASP A 355 -0.89 33.96 22.30
CA ASP A 355 -1.19 35.39 22.10
C ASP A 355 -0.31 36.16 21.09
N LYS A 356 0.49 35.46 20.28
CA LYS A 356 1.28 36.06 19.19
C LYS A 356 0.76 35.69 17.80
N VAL A 357 1.24 36.41 16.79
CA VAL A 357 0.89 36.19 15.39
C VAL A 357 1.58 34.91 14.89
N CYS A 358 0.78 33.90 14.59
CA CYS A 358 1.21 32.61 14.02
C CYS A 358 0.10 32.00 13.16
N ILE A 359 0.39 30.92 12.42
CA ILE A 359 -0.59 30.28 11.54
C ILE A 359 -1.79 29.74 12.33
N ASP A 360 -1.56 29.11 13.49
CA ASP A 360 -2.64 28.57 14.32
C ASP A 360 -3.55 29.68 14.87
N SER A 361 -2.99 30.82 15.28
CA SER A 361 -3.78 31.97 15.74
C SER A 361 -4.64 32.56 14.63
N PHE A 362 -4.16 32.55 13.38
CA PHE A 362 -4.94 32.94 12.20
C PHE A 362 -6.14 32.00 12.00
N PHE A 363 -5.91 30.68 12.05
CA PHE A 363 -7.00 29.71 11.89
C PHE A 363 -7.98 29.72 13.07
N LYS A 364 -7.50 29.95 14.29
CA LYS A 364 -8.36 30.15 15.47
C LYS A 364 -9.28 31.36 15.28
N MET A 365 -8.76 32.48 14.76
CA MET A 365 -9.57 33.64 14.41
C MET A 365 -10.65 33.31 13.36
N LEU A 366 -10.30 32.52 12.33
CA LEU A 366 -11.29 32.05 11.35
C LEU A 366 -12.36 31.16 11.98
N GLU A 367 -11.97 30.31 12.94
CA GLU A 367 -12.87 29.40 13.64
C GLU A 367 -13.86 30.13 14.56
N GLU A 368 -13.39 31.12 15.31
CA GLU A 368 -14.23 31.98 16.16
C GLU A 368 -15.22 32.82 15.33
N ASN A 369 -14.86 33.16 14.07
CA ASN A 369 -15.68 33.97 13.18
C ASN A 369 -16.47 33.16 12.12
N GLN A 370 -16.67 31.85 12.33
CA GLN A 370 -17.39 30.97 11.40
C GLN A 370 -18.84 31.38 11.10
N TYR A 371 -19.45 32.28 11.88
CA TYR A 371 -20.78 32.83 11.56
C TYR A 371 -20.78 33.65 10.25
N LYS A 372 -19.62 34.16 9.79
CA LYS A 372 -19.48 34.84 8.49
C LYS A 372 -19.08 33.87 7.39
N ILE A 373 -19.84 33.86 6.29
CA ILE A 373 -19.65 32.95 5.15
C ILE A 373 -18.23 33.05 4.57
N GLN A 374 -17.67 34.25 4.42
CA GLN A 374 -16.31 34.41 3.87
C GLN A 374 -15.24 33.64 4.66
N TYR A 375 -15.34 33.58 5.99
CA TYR A 375 -14.38 32.87 6.82
C TYR A 375 -14.59 31.36 6.79
N ARG A 376 -15.84 30.89 6.65
CA ARG A 376 -16.12 29.46 6.40
C ARG A 376 -15.50 29.00 5.07
N VAL A 377 -15.67 29.79 4.01
CA VAL A 377 -15.11 29.50 2.69
C VAL A 377 -13.58 29.53 2.74
N MET A 378 -12.99 30.51 3.42
CA MET A 378 -11.53 30.60 3.56
C MET A 378 -10.96 29.42 4.34
N LEU A 379 -11.57 29.05 5.47
CA LEU A 379 -11.17 27.90 6.27
C LEU A 379 -11.29 26.59 5.49
N ALA A 380 -12.36 26.41 4.70
CA ALA A 380 -12.56 25.24 3.87
C ALA A 380 -11.47 25.07 2.79
N ARG A 381 -10.88 26.15 2.28
CA ARG A 381 -9.79 26.10 1.28
C ARG A 381 -8.49 25.53 1.82
N TYR A 382 -8.27 25.58 3.14
CA TYR A 382 -7.04 25.11 3.78
C TYR A 382 -7.26 23.85 4.62
N ARG A 383 -8.46 23.26 4.60
CA ARG A 383 -8.74 22.01 5.31
C ARG A 383 -8.46 20.81 4.41
N GLY A 384 -7.73 19.84 4.95
CA GLY A 384 -7.35 18.60 4.28
C GLY A 384 -7.20 17.44 5.28
N LYS A 385 -6.71 16.30 4.80
CA LYS A 385 -6.40 15.14 5.65
C LYS A 385 -5.02 15.32 6.26
N THR A 386 -4.97 15.63 7.54
CA THR A 386 -3.71 15.92 8.23
C THR A 386 -3.41 14.88 9.28
N THR A 387 -2.13 14.76 9.64
CA THR A 387 -1.69 13.89 10.73
C THR A 387 -2.38 14.32 12.02
N CYS A 388 -2.88 13.36 12.79
CA CYS A 388 -3.55 13.64 14.04
C CYS A 388 -2.57 14.33 15.01
N PRO A 389 -2.92 15.49 15.59
CA PRO A 389 -2.02 16.23 16.49
C PRO A 389 -1.88 15.56 17.86
N GLU A 390 -2.79 14.67 18.25
CA GLU A 390 -2.73 14.00 19.56
C GLU A 390 -1.82 12.77 19.54
N CYS A 391 -1.96 11.92 18.52
CA CYS A 391 -1.18 10.68 18.41
C CYS A 391 -0.01 10.79 17.43
N HIS A 392 0.14 11.93 16.75
CA HIS A 392 1.19 12.18 15.73
C HIS A 392 1.28 11.09 14.65
N GLY A 393 0.15 10.47 14.30
CA GLY A 393 0.09 9.39 13.30
C GLY A 393 0.27 7.98 13.83
N SER A 394 0.59 7.80 15.12
CA SER A 394 0.74 6.47 15.76
C SER A 394 -0.56 5.68 15.86
N ARG A 395 -1.73 6.35 15.76
CA ARG A 395 -3.09 5.78 15.84
C ARG A 395 -3.49 5.23 17.22
N LEU A 396 -2.56 5.21 18.16
CA LEU A 396 -2.75 4.62 19.49
C LEU A 396 -2.94 5.70 20.56
N LYS A 397 -3.47 5.30 21.72
CA LYS A 397 -3.48 6.15 22.90
C LYS A 397 -2.08 6.30 23.51
N LYS A 398 -1.92 7.32 24.35
CA LYS A 398 -0.64 7.67 24.98
C LYS A 398 -0.14 6.55 25.90
N GLU A 399 -1.05 5.85 26.56
CA GLU A 399 -0.75 4.73 27.45
C GLU A 399 0.04 3.63 26.72
N ALA A 400 -0.32 3.34 25.46
CA ALA A 400 0.40 2.35 24.65
C ALA A 400 1.83 2.79 24.31
N LEU A 401 2.09 4.10 24.26
CA LEU A 401 3.41 4.67 23.99
C LEU A 401 4.33 4.68 25.22
N TYR A 402 3.80 4.38 26.41
CA TYR A 402 4.62 4.19 27.61
C TYR A 402 5.29 2.81 27.64
N VAL A 403 4.77 1.86 26.86
CA VAL A 403 5.29 0.49 26.81
C VAL A 403 6.39 0.38 25.76
N LYS A 404 7.54 -0.17 26.16
CA LYS A 404 8.72 -0.34 25.30
C LYS A 404 9.23 -1.77 25.30
N VAL A 405 9.76 -2.19 24.16
CA VAL A 405 10.54 -3.43 23.98
C VAL A 405 11.88 -3.03 23.37
N GLY A 406 12.99 -3.45 23.98
CA GLY A 406 14.34 -3.05 23.52
C GLY A 406 14.55 -1.54 23.47
N GLY A 407 13.91 -0.79 24.37
CA GLY A 407 13.98 0.68 24.43
C GLY A 407 13.13 1.44 23.41
N ARG A 408 12.35 0.76 22.56
CA ARG A 408 11.52 1.34 21.51
C ARG A 408 10.03 1.10 21.75
N THR A 409 9.19 2.07 21.39
CA THR A 409 7.72 1.91 21.41
C THR A 409 7.23 1.18 20.16
N ILE A 410 6.01 0.62 20.19
CA ILE A 410 5.44 -0.05 19.01
C ILE A 410 5.27 0.94 17.84
N ALA A 411 4.93 2.20 18.13
CA ALA A 411 4.78 3.26 17.14
C ALA A 411 6.09 3.57 16.41
N GLU A 412 7.21 3.60 17.13
CA GLU A 412 8.54 3.77 16.52
C GLU A 412 8.90 2.60 15.60
N LEU A 413 8.62 1.36 16.02
CA LEU A 413 8.96 0.17 15.24
C LEU A 413 8.20 0.08 13.92
N VAL A 414 6.93 0.49 13.89
CA VAL A 414 6.12 0.43 12.66
C VAL A 414 6.43 1.53 11.65
N GLU A 415 7.09 2.60 12.08
CA GLU A 415 7.59 3.67 11.21
C GLU A 415 9.00 3.38 10.66
N MET A 416 9.72 2.42 11.22
CA MET A 416 11.00 1.98 10.66
C MET A 416 10.78 1.27 9.31
N PRO A 417 11.66 1.50 8.32
CA PRO A 417 11.72 0.65 7.15
C PRO A 417 11.98 -0.81 7.55
N VAL A 418 11.36 -1.75 6.83
CA VAL A 418 11.44 -3.20 7.13
C VAL A 418 12.88 -3.70 7.25
N TYR A 419 13.84 -3.17 6.46
CA TYR A 419 15.25 -3.54 6.58
C TYR A 419 15.86 -3.14 7.93
N GLN A 420 15.53 -1.96 8.46
CA GLN A 420 15.99 -1.52 9.78
C GLN A 420 15.29 -2.29 10.90
N LEU A 421 13.99 -2.54 10.73
CA LEU A 421 13.20 -3.29 11.69
C LEU A 421 13.71 -4.74 11.84
N LYS A 422 14.11 -5.37 10.73
CA LYS A 422 14.74 -6.69 10.73
C LYS A 422 16.04 -6.70 11.54
N GLU A 423 16.87 -5.68 11.35
CA GLU A 423 18.14 -5.54 12.07
C GLU A 423 17.92 -5.28 13.57
N PHE A 424 16.91 -4.49 13.92
CA PHE A 424 16.49 -4.28 15.30
C PHE A 424 16.15 -5.61 15.99
N PHE A 425 15.30 -6.45 15.39
CA PHE A 425 14.94 -7.75 15.98
C PHE A 425 16.10 -8.77 15.99
N ARG A 426 17.07 -8.64 15.10
CA ARG A 426 18.28 -9.48 15.08
C ARG A 426 19.21 -9.16 16.25
N THR A 427 19.29 -7.90 16.63
CA THR A 427 20.20 -7.39 17.68
C THR A 427 19.51 -7.18 19.04
N LEU A 428 18.20 -7.40 19.10
CA LEU A 428 17.39 -7.26 20.31
C LEU A 428 17.91 -8.17 21.43
N GLN A 429 18.28 -7.57 22.55
CA GLN A 429 18.66 -8.27 23.77
C GLN A 429 17.48 -8.25 24.74
N LEU A 430 17.05 -9.44 25.15
CA LEU A 430 16.04 -9.66 26.18
C LEU A 430 16.68 -10.44 27.33
N ASP A 431 16.12 -10.31 28.53
CA ASP A 431 16.49 -11.19 29.64
C ASP A 431 16.04 -12.63 29.36
N GLU A 432 16.58 -13.60 30.11
CA GLU A 432 16.34 -15.03 29.86
C GLU A 432 14.86 -15.40 29.96
N HIS A 433 14.11 -14.77 30.86
CA HIS A 433 12.68 -14.99 31.04
C HIS A 433 11.88 -14.48 29.83
N ASP A 434 12.08 -13.21 29.46
CA ASP A 434 11.41 -12.57 28.32
C ASP A 434 11.78 -13.26 27.01
N LYS A 435 13.03 -13.69 26.84
CA LYS A 435 13.50 -14.43 25.67
C LYS A 435 12.76 -15.76 25.50
N MET A 436 12.53 -16.50 26.59
CA MET A 436 11.79 -17.76 26.55
C MET A 436 10.33 -17.55 26.09
N ILE A 437 9.67 -16.50 26.59
CA ILE A 437 8.29 -16.16 26.21
C ILE A 437 8.22 -15.66 24.76
N ALA A 438 9.17 -14.80 24.38
CA ALA A 438 9.18 -14.14 23.09
C ALA A 438 9.70 -15.03 21.95
N GLN A 439 10.40 -16.14 22.23
CA GLN A 439 11.10 -16.94 21.22
C GLN A 439 10.23 -17.28 20.00
N ARG A 440 9.02 -17.79 20.22
CA ARG A 440 8.11 -18.16 19.13
C ARG A 440 7.61 -16.94 18.35
N LEU A 441 7.28 -15.86 19.05
CA LEU A 441 6.83 -14.61 18.44
C LEU A 441 7.95 -13.97 17.59
N LEU A 442 9.17 -13.93 18.13
CA LEU A 442 10.34 -13.39 17.45
C LEU A 442 10.69 -14.20 16.20
N ASN A 443 10.53 -15.52 16.22
CA ASN A 443 10.72 -16.35 15.03
C ASN A 443 9.70 -15.99 13.93
N GLU A 444 8.42 -15.87 14.27
CA GLU A 444 7.38 -15.49 13.31
C GLU A 444 7.57 -14.08 12.74
N ILE A 445 7.88 -13.10 13.60
CA ILE A 445 8.19 -11.73 13.18
C ILE A 445 9.41 -11.73 12.25
N ASN A 446 10.49 -12.41 12.63
CA ASN A 446 11.70 -12.48 11.84
C ASN A 446 11.49 -13.14 10.48
N ASN A 447 10.71 -14.22 10.40
CA ASN A 447 10.40 -14.91 9.15
C ASN A 447 9.59 -14.01 8.22
N ARG A 448 8.53 -13.38 8.71
CA ARG A 448 7.67 -12.49 7.90
C ARG A 448 8.39 -11.23 7.42
N LEU A 449 9.26 -10.64 8.24
CA LEU A 449 10.14 -9.55 7.80
C LEU A 449 11.12 -10.03 6.72
N THR A 450 11.62 -11.26 6.82
CA THR A 450 12.49 -11.85 5.78
C THR A 450 11.74 -12.03 4.48
N PHE A 451 10.50 -12.55 4.52
CA PHE A 451 9.68 -12.69 3.32
C PHE A 451 9.42 -11.35 2.63
N LEU A 452 9.16 -10.28 3.40
CA LEU A 452 9.03 -8.92 2.84
C LEU A 452 10.32 -8.41 2.18
N LEU A 453 11.49 -8.74 2.74
CA LEU A 453 12.78 -8.42 2.13
C LEU A 453 13.04 -9.23 0.86
N ASP A 454 12.69 -10.52 0.89
CA ASP A 454 12.86 -11.43 -0.25
C ASP A 454 11.98 -11.02 -1.44
N VAL A 455 10.77 -10.50 -1.19
CA VAL A 455 9.94 -9.92 -2.26
C VAL A 455 10.30 -8.46 -2.60
N GLY A 456 11.41 -7.92 -2.09
CA GLY A 456 11.91 -6.59 -2.45
C GLY A 456 11.15 -5.41 -1.83
N LEU A 457 10.38 -5.63 -0.76
CA LEU A 457 9.59 -4.58 -0.08
C LEU A 457 10.26 -4.04 1.18
N GLY A 458 11.58 -4.20 1.29
CA GLY A 458 12.36 -3.77 2.47
C GLY A 458 12.27 -2.27 2.78
N TYR A 459 12.00 -1.44 1.78
CA TYR A 459 11.92 0.02 1.90
C TYR A 459 10.59 0.51 2.49
N LEU A 460 9.57 -0.35 2.59
CA LEU A 460 8.28 0.02 3.16
C LEU A 460 8.33 0.06 4.69
N THR A 461 7.46 0.87 5.29
CA THR A 461 7.18 0.86 6.72
C THR A 461 5.91 0.05 6.99
N LEU A 462 5.78 -0.53 8.19
CA LEU A 462 4.59 -1.30 8.55
C LEU A 462 3.35 -0.40 8.73
N ASN A 463 3.52 0.89 9.03
CA ASN A 463 2.43 1.85 9.17
C ASN A 463 1.92 2.40 7.83
N ARG A 464 2.59 2.09 6.71
CA ARG A 464 2.15 2.53 5.37
C ARG A 464 0.75 1.99 5.07
N LEU A 465 -0.13 2.87 4.58
CA LEU A 465 -1.52 2.55 4.28
C LEU A 465 -1.62 1.61 3.08
N SER A 466 -2.46 0.57 3.19
CA SER A 466 -2.60 -0.44 2.13
C SER A 466 -3.17 0.15 0.83
N ASN A 467 -3.96 1.22 0.91
CA ASN A 467 -4.51 1.90 -0.27
C ASN A 467 -3.52 2.83 -1.00
N SER A 468 -2.33 3.05 -0.43
CA SER A 468 -1.25 3.85 -1.04
C SER A 468 -0.22 2.98 -1.77
N LEU A 469 -0.43 1.65 -1.76
CA LEU A 469 0.44 0.69 -2.40
C LEU A 469 0.12 0.62 -3.90
N SER A 470 1.14 0.38 -4.72
CA SER A 470 0.94 0.01 -6.12
C SER A 470 0.33 -1.40 -6.24
N GLY A 471 -0.20 -1.75 -7.41
CA GLY A 471 -0.70 -3.10 -7.69
C GLY A 471 0.36 -4.18 -7.42
N GLY A 472 1.58 -3.97 -7.92
CA GLY A 472 2.72 -4.86 -7.68
C GLY A 472 3.15 -4.92 -6.21
N GLU A 473 3.18 -3.80 -5.48
CA GLU A 473 3.46 -3.81 -4.03
C GLU A 473 2.40 -4.62 -3.26
N SER A 474 1.12 -4.43 -3.57
CA SER A 474 0.01 -5.19 -2.96
C SER A 474 0.11 -6.69 -3.27
N GLN A 475 0.45 -7.05 -4.49
CA GLN A 475 0.61 -8.43 -4.91
C GLN A 475 1.78 -9.12 -4.18
N ARG A 476 2.93 -8.42 -4.07
CA ARG A 476 4.10 -8.93 -3.36
C ARG A 476 3.86 -9.07 -1.86
N ILE A 477 3.06 -8.19 -1.25
CA ILE A 477 2.60 -8.37 0.14
C ILE A 477 1.78 -9.66 0.27
N ASN A 478 0.83 -9.93 -0.63
CA ASN A 478 0.08 -11.19 -0.61
C ASN A 478 0.96 -12.42 -0.76
N LEU A 479 1.99 -12.33 -1.61
CA LEU A 479 2.95 -13.40 -1.79
C LEU A 479 3.73 -13.68 -0.50
N ALA A 480 4.21 -12.62 0.18
CA ALA A 480 4.88 -12.74 1.46
C ALA A 480 3.95 -13.29 2.56
N THR A 481 2.69 -12.85 2.61
CA THR A 481 1.69 -13.40 3.54
C THR A 481 1.40 -14.88 3.24
N SER A 482 1.36 -15.26 1.97
CA SER A 482 1.15 -16.65 1.53
C SER A 482 2.31 -17.57 1.90
N LEU A 483 3.55 -17.08 1.85
CA LEU A 483 4.72 -17.80 2.38
C LEU A 483 4.61 -18.01 3.89
N GLY A 484 4.09 -17.01 4.62
CA GLY A 484 3.91 -17.07 6.07
C GLY A 484 2.87 -18.07 6.57
N SER A 485 1.91 -18.49 5.72
CA SER A 485 0.83 -19.40 6.12
C SER A 485 1.24 -20.89 6.12
N SER A 486 2.44 -21.23 5.62
CA SER A 486 3.00 -22.60 5.64
C SER A 486 2.07 -23.69 5.08
N LEU A 487 1.26 -23.37 4.07
CA LEU A 487 0.37 -24.35 3.44
C LEU A 487 1.15 -25.32 2.55
N VAL A 488 0.72 -26.59 2.55
CA VAL A 488 1.31 -27.69 1.75
C VAL A 488 0.22 -28.36 0.93
N GLY A 489 0.54 -28.70 -0.32
CA GLY A 489 -0.38 -29.40 -1.22
C GLY A 489 -1.43 -28.49 -1.87
N SER A 490 -1.24 -27.17 -1.83
CA SER A 490 -2.13 -26.19 -2.45
C SER A 490 -1.70 -25.86 -3.89
N LEU A 491 -2.64 -25.33 -4.68
CA LEU A 491 -2.40 -24.77 -6.01
C LEU A 491 -2.35 -23.24 -5.91
N TYR A 492 -1.17 -22.65 -6.10
CA TYR A 492 -1.02 -21.19 -6.16
C TYR A 492 -1.09 -20.75 -7.61
N ILE A 493 -1.95 -19.77 -7.92
CA ILE A 493 -2.10 -19.20 -9.25
C ILE A 493 -1.78 -17.70 -9.17
N LEU A 494 -0.73 -17.28 -9.87
CA LEU A 494 -0.22 -15.91 -9.82
C LEU A 494 -0.41 -15.21 -11.17
N ASP A 495 -0.88 -13.96 -11.12
CA ASP A 495 -1.11 -13.13 -12.31
C ASP A 495 0.02 -12.12 -12.49
N GLU A 496 0.99 -12.42 -13.35
CA GLU A 496 2.09 -11.52 -13.72
C GLU A 496 2.80 -10.87 -12.50
N PRO A 497 3.38 -11.69 -11.58
CA PRO A 497 4.01 -11.20 -10.36
C PRO A 497 5.25 -10.33 -10.60
N SER A 498 5.81 -10.32 -11.81
CA SER A 498 6.94 -9.45 -12.19
C SER A 498 6.56 -7.97 -12.40
N ILE A 499 5.27 -7.62 -12.39
CA ILE A 499 4.84 -6.26 -12.70
C ILE A 499 5.44 -5.21 -11.74
N GLY A 500 5.96 -4.14 -12.34
CA GLY A 500 6.66 -3.05 -11.65
C GLY A 500 7.91 -3.50 -10.89
N LEU A 501 8.50 -4.65 -11.25
CA LEU A 501 9.82 -5.08 -10.79
C LEU A 501 10.89 -4.74 -11.81
N HIS A 502 12.03 -4.31 -11.29
CA HIS A 502 13.27 -4.26 -12.05
C HIS A 502 13.86 -5.68 -12.16
N SER A 503 14.54 -6.02 -13.27
CA SER A 503 15.11 -7.38 -13.51
C SER A 503 15.91 -7.93 -12.31
N ARG A 504 16.75 -7.10 -11.68
CA ARG A 504 17.41 -7.40 -10.39
C ARG A 504 16.50 -8.00 -9.31
N ASP A 505 15.30 -7.48 -9.15
CA ASP A 505 14.35 -7.94 -8.13
C ASP A 505 13.49 -9.12 -8.63
N THR A 506 13.39 -9.34 -9.94
CA THR A 506 12.79 -10.55 -10.54
C THR A 506 13.53 -11.81 -10.12
N ASP A 507 14.86 -11.79 -10.04
CA ASP A 507 15.66 -12.91 -9.52
C ASP A 507 15.26 -13.31 -8.09
N LYS A 508 14.93 -12.32 -7.25
CA LYS A 508 14.49 -12.58 -5.87
C LYS A 508 13.08 -13.17 -5.85
N LEU A 509 12.19 -12.66 -6.70
CA LEU A 509 10.86 -13.22 -6.88
C LEU A 509 10.92 -14.69 -7.33
N ILE A 510 11.79 -15.03 -8.28
CA ILE A 510 11.99 -16.42 -8.71
C ILE A 510 12.38 -17.31 -7.53
N LYS A 511 13.28 -16.85 -6.64
CA LYS A 511 13.64 -17.60 -5.41
C LYS A 511 12.41 -17.84 -4.52
N VAL A 512 11.57 -16.84 -4.35
CA VAL A 512 10.32 -16.95 -3.57
C VAL A 512 9.34 -17.95 -4.20
N LEU A 513 9.14 -17.91 -5.52
CA LEU A 513 8.29 -18.87 -6.23
C LEU A 513 8.82 -20.30 -6.08
N ARG A 514 10.14 -20.47 -6.12
CA ARG A 514 10.81 -21.75 -5.86
C ARG A 514 10.64 -22.22 -4.42
N GLN A 515 10.72 -21.33 -3.43
CA GLN A 515 10.45 -21.70 -2.03
C GLN A 515 9.01 -22.19 -1.85
N LEU A 516 8.01 -21.48 -2.43
CA LEU A 516 6.60 -21.92 -2.39
C LEU A 516 6.42 -23.31 -3.01
N GLN A 517 7.08 -23.56 -4.14
CA GLN A 517 7.07 -24.85 -4.82
C GLN A 517 7.74 -25.95 -3.97
N GLN A 518 8.90 -25.67 -3.37
CA GLN A 518 9.66 -26.62 -2.55
C GLN A 518 8.94 -27.03 -1.25
N LEU A 519 8.03 -26.20 -0.73
CA LEU A 519 7.13 -26.57 0.37
C LEU A 519 6.15 -27.71 0.01
N GLY A 520 6.08 -28.12 -1.26
CA GLY A 520 5.18 -29.16 -1.75
C GLY A 520 3.89 -28.60 -2.36
N ASN A 521 3.94 -27.36 -2.84
CA ASN A 521 2.83 -26.73 -3.56
C ASN A 521 3.06 -26.78 -5.07
N THR A 522 1.96 -26.68 -5.83
CA THR A 522 2.03 -26.46 -7.28
C THR A 522 1.86 -24.98 -7.55
N VAL A 523 2.80 -24.37 -8.26
CA VAL A 523 2.81 -22.93 -8.54
C VAL A 523 2.59 -22.73 -10.04
N VAL A 524 1.45 -22.15 -10.39
CA VAL A 524 1.09 -21.79 -11.77
C VAL A 524 1.18 -20.27 -11.90
N VAL A 525 2.01 -19.79 -12.82
CA VAL A 525 2.24 -18.37 -13.02
C VAL A 525 1.82 -18.00 -14.43
N VAL A 526 0.98 -16.99 -14.59
CA VAL A 526 0.72 -16.36 -15.89
C VAL A 526 1.77 -15.28 -16.07
N GLU A 527 2.67 -15.42 -17.05
CA GLU A 527 3.80 -14.50 -17.21
C GLU A 527 4.25 -14.30 -18.66
N HIS A 528 4.91 -13.15 -18.84
CA HIS A 528 5.58 -12.71 -20.05
C HIS A 528 7.05 -12.40 -19.83
N ASP A 529 7.49 -12.28 -18.58
CA ASP A 529 8.88 -12.04 -18.26
C ASP A 529 9.78 -13.23 -18.65
N GLU A 530 10.86 -12.93 -19.37
CA GLU A 530 11.79 -13.92 -19.89
C GLU A 530 12.49 -14.71 -18.78
N GLU A 531 12.92 -14.05 -17.71
CA GLU A 531 13.67 -14.67 -16.61
C GLU A 531 12.78 -15.67 -15.86
N ILE A 532 11.53 -15.31 -15.60
CA ILE A 532 10.56 -16.21 -14.96
C ILE A 532 10.21 -17.39 -15.87
N ILE A 533 9.98 -17.16 -17.16
CA ILE A 533 9.68 -18.25 -18.11
C ILE A 533 10.86 -19.23 -18.16
N ARG A 534 12.11 -18.73 -18.24
CA ARG A 534 13.33 -19.56 -18.21
C ARG A 534 13.53 -20.29 -16.89
N ALA A 535 13.08 -19.73 -15.79
CA ALA A 535 13.15 -20.35 -14.48
C ALA A 535 12.05 -21.40 -14.24
N ALA A 536 11.09 -21.59 -15.14
CA ALA A 536 10.00 -22.57 -14.97
C ALA A 536 10.47 -24.02 -15.17
N ASP A 537 9.75 -24.98 -14.58
CA ASP A 537 9.95 -26.41 -14.86
C ASP A 537 9.12 -26.89 -16.06
N TYR A 538 8.00 -26.23 -16.33
CA TYR A 538 7.06 -26.60 -17.39
C TYR A 538 6.42 -25.34 -17.96
N ILE A 539 6.25 -25.29 -19.27
CA ILE A 539 5.67 -24.15 -19.97
C ILE A 539 4.45 -24.59 -20.77
N ILE A 540 3.41 -23.76 -20.74
CA ILE A 540 2.19 -23.91 -21.52
C ILE A 540 2.00 -22.60 -22.29
N ASP A 541 2.17 -22.63 -23.60
CA ASP A 541 1.93 -21.49 -24.46
C ASP A 541 0.55 -21.60 -25.12
N ILE A 542 -0.27 -20.57 -24.93
CA ILE A 542 -1.60 -20.44 -25.51
C ILE A 542 -1.54 -19.46 -26.68
N GLY A 543 -1.98 -19.91 -27.85
CA GLY A 543 -1.86 -19.17 -29.11
C GLY A 543 -2.62 -19.86 -30.24
N PRO A 544 -2.28 -19.63 -31.52
CA PRO A 544 -1.16 -18.83 -32.01
C PRO A 544 -1.43 -17.31 -32.08
N LYS A 545 -2.68 -16.87 -31.94
CA LYS A 545 -3.08 -15.45 -31.99
C LYS A 545 -3.96 -15.07 -30.78
N ALA A 546 -4.52 -13.87 -30.78
CA ALA A 546 -5.42 -13.37 -29.74
C ALA A 546 -6.91 -13.53 -30.13
N GLY A 547 -7.79 -13.51 -29.12
CA GLY A 547 -9.24 -13.56 -29.29
C GLY A 547 -9.71 -14.83 -29.98
N ARG A 548 -10.57 -14.69 -31.00
CA ARG A 548 -11.10 -15.79 -31.84
C ARG A 548 -10.03 -16.73 -32.40
N LEU A 549 -8.87 -16.17 -32.73
CA LEU A 549 -7.79 -16.91 -33.39
C LEU A 549 -6.76 -17.48 -32.38
N GLY A 550 -6.99 -17.25 -31.08
CA GLY A 550 -6.24 -17.89 -30.00
C GLY A 550 -6.97 -19.10 -29.43
N GLY A 551 -6.75 -19.37 -28.14
CA GLY A 551 -7.47 -20.40 -27.39
C GLY A 551 -7.05 -21.82 -27.70
N GLU A 552 -5.93 -22.03 -28.40
CA GLU A 552 -5.32 -23.34 -28.65
C GLU A 552 -4.00 -23.43 -27.89
N ILE A 553 -3.59 -24.65 -27.52
CA ILE A 553 -2.26 -24.89 -26.96
C ILE A 553 -1.29 -25.02 -28.13
N VAL A 554 -0.36 -24.09 -28.24
CA VAL A 554 0.65 -24.09 -29.32
C VAL A 554 1.94 -24.76 -28.91
N TYR A 555 2.21 -24.83 -27.61
CA TYR A 555 3.33 -25.57 -27.05
C TYR A 555 3.00 -25.97 -25.61
N GLU A 556 3.33 -27.20 -25.25
CA GLU A 556 3.34 -27.68 -23.86
C GLU A 556 4.55 -28.60 -23.67
N GLY A 557 5.32 -28.40 -22.61
CA GLY A 557 6.52 -29.21 -22.40
C GLY A 557 7.39 -28.77 -21.23
N ASP A 558 8.39 -29.60 -20.93
CA ASP A 558 9.45 -29.26 -19.97
C ASP A 558 10.35 -28.18 -20.58
N MET A 559 10.78 -27.21 -19.77
CA MET A 559 11.56 -26.07 -20.24
C MET A 559 12.94 -26.49 -20.82
N LYS A 560 13.40 -27.70 -20.50
CA LYS A 560 14.65 -28.28 -21.02
C LYS A 560 14.53 -28.78 -22.46
N ASP A 561 13.32 -29.00 -22.96
CA ASP A 561 13.03 -29.65 -24.24
C ASP A 561 12.54 -28.64 -25.30
N LEU A 562 12.99 -27.38 -25.22
CA LEU A 562 12.67 -26.36 -26.22
C LEU A 562 13.34 -26.67 -27.56
N HIS A 563 12.59 -26.58 -28.65
CA HIS A 563 13.06 -26.90 -29.99
C HIS A 563 12.76 -25.77 -31.00
N PRO A 564 13.71 -25.46 -31.90
CA PRO A 564 13.52 -24.54 -33.02
C PRO A 564 12.35 -24.92 -33.93
N GLY A 565 11.77 -23.95 -34.63
CA GLY A 565 10.68 -24.18 -35.59
C GLY A 565 9.30 -24.46 -34.98
N SER A 566 9.12 -24.18 -33.69
CA SER A 566 7.82 -24.19 -33.03
C SER A 566 6.87 -23.13 -33.62
N ASN A 567 5.56 -23.38 -33.59
CA ASN A 567 4.54 -22.38 -33.94
C ASN A 567 4.31 -21.35 -32.81
N SER A 568 4.93 -21.55 -31.64
CA SER A 568 4.89 -20.64 -30.51
C SER A 568 5.75 -19.40 -30.77
N TYR A 569 5.15 -18.21 -30.65
CA TYR A 569 5.94 -16.97 -30.66
C TYR A 569 6.89 -16.93 -29.46
N THR A 570 6.45 -17.37 -28.29
CA THR A 570 7.28 -17.35 -27.08
C THR A 570 8.56 -18.17 -27.27
N VAL A 571 8.44 -19.41 -27.80
CA VAL A 571 9.60 -20.26 -28.07
C VAL A 571 10.55 -19.60 -29.08
N LYS A 572 10.02 -18.94 -30.12
CA LYS A 572 10.84 -18.19 -31.10
C LYS A 572 11.63 -17.07 -30.46
N TYR A 573 11.03 -16.27 -29.57
CA TYR A 573 11.74 -15.23 -28.84
C TYR A 573 12.78 -15.81 -27.87
N LEU A 574 12.43 -16.88 -27.14
CA LEU A 574 13.34 -17.53 -26.19
C LEU A 574 14.56 -18.19 -26.86
N LEU A 575 14.41 -18.69 -28.08
CA LEU A 575 15.49 -19.27 -28.88
C LEU A 575 16.21 -18.24 -29.76
N GLY A 576 15.76 -16.99 -29.79
CA GLY A 576 16.34 -15.91 -30.61
C GLY A 576 16.02 -16.00 -32.11
N GLU A 577 15.02 -16.79 -32.52
CA GLU A 577 14.52 -16.79 -33.91
C GLU A 577 13.78 -15.49 -34.26
N GLU A 578 13.18 -14.84 -33.26
CA GLU A 578 12.53 -13.53 -33.35
C GLU A 578 13.10 -12.61 -32.27
N ILE A 579 13.42 -11.37 -32.62
CA ILE A 579 14.04 -10.39 -31.71
C ILE A 579 13.42 -9.01 -31.95
N ILE A 580 13.26 -8.22 -30.89
CA ILE A 580 12.98 -6.78 -31.02
C ILE A 580 14.31 -6.08 -31.34
N GLU A 581 14.48 -5.65 -32.58
CA GLU A 581 15.70 -4.98 -33.03
C GLU A 581 15.90 -3.63 -32.35
N ARG A 582 17.15 -3.31 -31.99
CA ARG A 582 17.51 -1.96 -31.54
C ARG A 582 17.48 -0.97 -32.71
N PRO A 583 17.13 0.30 -32.47
CA PRO A 583 17.26 1.34 -33.49
C PRO A 583 18.73 1.49 -33.91
N GLN A 584 18.98 1.64 -35.22
CA GLN A 584 20.34 1.84 -35.74
C GLN A 584 20.91 3.23 -35.40
N THR A 585 20.02 4.22 -35.24
CA THR A 585 20.36 5.60 -34.91
C THR A 585 19.32 6.19 -33.98
N HIS A 586 19.76 6.92 -32.97
CA HIS A 586 18.89 7.66 -32.06
C HIS A 586 18.45 8.99 -32.67
N ARG A 587 17.26 9.48 -32.31
CA ARG A 587 16.76 10.78 -32.75
C ARG A 587 17.54 11.91 -32.07
N SER A 588 18.06 12.83 -32.87
CA SER A 588 18.73 14.04 -32.36
C SER A 588 17.73 15.03 -31.79
N TRP A 589 18.05 15.65 -30.65
CA TRP A 589 17.23 16.66 -30.00
C TRP A 589 18.07 17.87 -29.56
N ASN A 590 17.47 19.06 -29.62
CA ASN A 590 18.09 20.32 -29.16
C ASN A 590 17.22 21.08 -28.14
N ASN A 591 15.94 20.72 -28.05
CA ASN A 591 14.97 21.36 -27.17
C ASN A 591 14.65 20.43 -26.01
N TYR A 592 14.47 20.98 -24.81
CA TYR A 592 14.24 20.20 -23.61
C TYR A 592 13.42 20.96 -22.56
N ILE A 593 12.86 20.22 -21.61
CA ILE A 593 12.28 20.77 -20.38
C ILE A 593 13.13 20.29 -19.22
N GLU A 594 13.55 21.19 -18.34
CA GLU A 594 14.41 20.88 -17.19
C GLU A 594 13.67 21.13 -15.89
N ILE A 595 13.68 20.14 -15.00
CA ILE A 595 13.27 20.30 -13.61
C ILE A 595 14.52 20.50 -12.79
N LYS A 596 14.57 21.56 -11.97
CA LYS A 596 15.64 21.77 -10.99
C LYS A 596 15.20 21.48 -9.56
N GLY A 597 16.07 20.82 -8.82
CA GLY A 597 15.95 20.59 -7.38
C GLY A 597 14.73 19.77 -6.97
N ALA A 598 14.36 18.73 -7.73
CA ALA A 598 13.23 17.85 -7.43
C ALA A 598 13.46 17.08 -6.11
N ARG A 599 12.59 17.28 -5.12
CA ARG A 599 12.78 16.82 -3.72
C ARG A 599 11.52 16.35 -3.00
N GLU A 600 10.49 15.99 -3.76
CA GLU A 600 9.30 15.33 -3.20
C GLU A 600 9.62 13.88 -2.75
N ASN A 601 8.99 13.43 -1.65
CA ASN A 601 9.20 12.10 -1.05
C ASN A 601 10.68 11.79 -0.78
N ASN A 602 11.25 10.79 -1.48
CA ASN A 602 12.62 10.35 -1.28
C ASN A 602 13.64 10.98 -2.26
N LEU A 603 13.19 11.83 -3.19
CA LEU A 603 14.09 12.51 -4.13
C LEU A 603 15.04 13.47 -3.41
N LYS A 604 16.32 13.50 -3.83
CA LYS A 604 17.39 14.21 -3.12
C LYS A 604 17.72 15.60 -3.69
N GLY A 605 16.75 16.29 -4.29
CA GLY A 605 16.97 17.59 -4.92
C GLY A 605 17.66 17.47 -6.28
N ILE A 606 17.21 16.55 -7.13
CA ILE A 606 17.86 16.24 -8.41
C ILE A 606 17.46 17.22 -9.53
N ASP A 607 18.38 17.47 -10.44
CA ASP A 607 18.16 18.22 -11.67
C ASP A 607 18.04 17.24 -12.85
N VAL A 608 16.96 17.34 -13.64
CA VAL A 608 16.67 16.36 -14.70
C VAL A 608 16.16 17.05 -15.96
N ARG A 609 16.74 16.71 -17.11
CA ARG A 609 16.32 17.18 -18.44
C ARG A 609 15.50 16.12 -19.16
N PHE A 610 14.37 16.56 -19.71
CA PHE A 610 13.47 15.78 -20.57
C PHE A 610 13.54 16.33 -22.00
N PRO A 611 14.24 15.62 -22.90
CA PRO A 611 14.29 15.95 -24.32
C PRO A 611 12.90 15.98 -24.98
N LEU A 612 12.69 16.92 -25.89
CA LEU A 612 11.46 17.02 -26.70
C LEU A 612 11.58 16.28 -28.03
N ASN A 613 10.44 15.85 -28.57
CA ASN A 613 10.29 15.16 -29.86
C ASN A 613 11.03 13.81 -29.98
N VAL A 614 11.32 13.17 -28.86
CA VAL A 614 11.99 11.86 -28.80
C VAL A 614 11.32 10.94 -27.78
N MET A 615 11.73 9.68 -27.73
CA MET A 615 11.30 8.72 -26.72
C MET A 615 12.26 8.75 -25.52
N THR A 616 11.78 9.26 -24.39
CA THR A 616 12.53 9.26 -23.13
C THR A 616 11.99 8.19 -22.19
N VAL A 617 12.86 7.30 -21.70
CA VAL A 617 12.50 6.26 -20.72
C VAL A 617 13.10 6.58 -19.36
N VAL A 618 12.26 6.66 -18.34
CA VAL A 618 12.65 6.83 -16.93
C VAL A 618 12.63 5.46 -16.26
N THR A 619 13.80 5.02 -15.79
CA THR A 619 14.03 3.67 -15.27
C THR A 619 14.73 3.70 -13.91
N GLY A 620 15.03 2.52 -13.39
CA GLY A 620 15.63 2.30 -12.07
C GLY A 620 14.78 1.43 -11.16
N VAL A 621 15.32 1.04 -10.01
CA VAL A 621 14.72 0.02 -9.11
C VAL A 621 13.38 0.46 -8.50
N SER A 622 12.56 -0.49 -8.04
CA SER A 622 11.27 -0.18 -7.41
C SER A 622 11.49 0.66 -6.13
N GLY A 623 10.74 1.76 -6.00
CA GLY A 623 10.91 2.71 -4.91
C GLY A 623 12.03 3.74 -5.09
N SER A 624 12.72 3.80 -6.24
CA SER A 624 13.79 4.78 -6.49
C SER A 624 13.33 6.23 -6.66
N GLY A 625 12.03 6.47 -6.84
CA GLY A 625 11.44 7.80 -7.01
C GLY A 625 10.91 8.11 -8.43
N LYS A 626 10.88 7.15 -9.35
CA LYS A 626 10.41 7.32 -10.74
C LYS A 626 9.04 7.99 -10.85
N SER A 627 8.01 7.41 -10.22
CA SER A 627 6.66 7.96 -10.26
C SER A 627 6.58 9.33 -9.59
N THR A 628 7.39 9.57 -8.54
CA THR A 628 7.44 10.89 -7.89
C THR A 628 8.03 11.94 -8.83
N LEU A 629 9.12 11.65 -9.53
CA LEU A 629 9.73 12.56 -10.49
C LEU A 629 8.78 12.84 -11.67
N VAL A 630 8.23 11.79 -12.28
CA VAL A 630 7.49 11.92 -13.55
C VAL A 630 6.03 12.32 -13.33
N ARG A 631 5.30 11.64 -12.44
CA ARG A 631 3.87 11.91 -12.21
C ARG A 631 3.64 13.06 -11.26
N ASP A 632 4.32 13.06 -10.10
CA ASP A 632 4.02 14.02 -9.04
C ASP A 632 4.71 15.37 -9.25
N ILE A 633 5.88 15.41 -9.90
CA ILE A 633 6.58 16.65 -10.23
C ILE A 633 6.37 17.03 -11.70
N PHE A 634 6.95 16.32 -12.65
CA PHE A 634 6.99 16.70 -14.08
C PHE A 634 5.60 16.90 -14.69
N TYR A 635 4.73 15.89 -14.59
CA TYR A 635 3.39 15.95 -15.15
C TYR A 635 2.54 17.05 -14.50
N LYS A 636 2.46 17.09 -13.16
CA LYS A 636 1.65 18.09 -12.45
C LYS A 636 2.18 19.51 -12.64
N ALA A 637 3.50 19.70 -12.72
CA ALA A 637 4.11 21.01 -12.94
C ALA A 637 3.75 21.56 -14.33
N LEU A 638 3.89 20.72 -15.36
CA LEU A 638 3.52 21.10 -16.72
C LEU A 638 2.00 21.26 -16.90
N LYS A 639 1.19 20.38 -16.31
CA LYS A 639 -0.27 20.51 -16.39
C LYS A 639 -0.76 21.80 -15.74
N ARG A 640 -0.09 22.25 -14.67
CA ARG A 640 -0.37 23.54 -14.03
C ARG A 640 -0.03 24.73 -14.91
N GLU A 641 1.04 24.64 -15.69
CA GLU A 641 1.44 25.68 -16.63
C GLU A 641 0.46 25.79 -17.81
N TYR A 642 -0.06 24.64 -18.28
CA TYR A 642 -0.95 24.58 -19.44
C TYR A 642 -2.45 24.66 -19.11
N SER A 643 -2.87 24.40 -17.86
CA SER A 643 -4.28 24.33 -17.45
C SER A 643 -4.56 24.99 -16.10
N GLU A 644 -5.61 25.81 -16.01
CA GLU A 644 -5.96 26.63 -14.82
C GLU A 644 -6.48 25.83 -13.60
N GLY A 645 -6.51 24.50 -13.63
CA GLY A 645 -7.21 23.66 -12.63
C GLY A 645 -6.54 22.34 -12.25
N SER A 646 -5.20 22.24 -12.30
CA SER A 646 -4.49 20.99 -11.98
C SER A 646 -4.14 20.84 -10.50
N ASP A 647 -3.87 19.59 -10.09
CA ASP A 647 -3.29 19.26 -8.79
C ASP A 647 -1.95 19.97 -8.58
N ARG A 648 -1.62 20.23 -7.30
CA ARG A 648 -0.33 20.81 -6.92
C ARG A 648 0.80 19.85 -7.28
N PRO A 649 1.86 20.31 -7.98
CA PRO A 649 3.05 19.49 -8.16
C PRO A 649 3.80 19.27 -6.85
N GLY A 650 4.57 18.18 -6.79
CA GLY A 650 5.51 17.92 -5.70
C GLY A 650 6.57 19.02 -5.57
N GLU A 651 7.41 18.92 -4.56
CA GLU A 651 8.43 19.94 -4.26
C GLU A 651 9.58 19.94 -5.28
N PHE A 652 9.81 21.08 -5.92
CA PHE A 652 10.95 21.38 -6.81
C PHE A 652 11.28 22.89 -6.81
N ILE A 653 12.43 23.30 -7.36
CA ILE A 653 12.89 24.71 -7.41
C ILE A 653 12.24 25.46 -8.57
N SER A 654 12.52 25.03 -9.80
CA SER A 654 12.11 25.72 -11.03
C SER A 654 11.88 24.73 -12.16
N LEU A 655 11.05 25.15 -13.12
CA LEU A 655 10.82 24.49 -14.39
C LEU A 655 11.37 25.41 -15.49
N GLU A 656 12.34 24.91 -16.26
CA GLU A 656 13.08 25.68 -17.26
C GLU A 656 13.04 24.98 -18.64
N GLY A 657 13.55 25.66 -19.67
CA GLY A 657 13.63 25.13 -21.04
C GLY A 657 12.47 25.56 -21.95
N ASP A 658 12.20 24.78 -23.00
CA ASP A 658 11.34 25.12 -24.13
C ASP A 658 9.84 24.85 -23.89
N ILE A 659 9.35 25.23 -22.71
CA ILE A 659 7.99 24.91 -22.23
C ILE A 659 6.89 25.39 -23.20
N GLN A 660 7.12 26.50 -23.91
CA GLN A 660 6.15 27.11 -24.83
C GLN A 660 5.94 26.34 -26.14
N MET A 661 6.87 25.45 -26.50
CA MET A 661 6.78 24.62 -27.71
C MET A 661 5.66 23.57 -27.62
N ILE A 662 5.33 23.16 -26.39
CA ILE A 662 4.28 22.19 -26.10
C ILE A 662 3.00 22.91 -25.69
N LYS A 663 1.85 22.37 -26.07
CA LYS A 663 0.53 22.94 -25.79
C LYS A 663 -0.25 22.20 -24.73
N ASP A 664 0.07 20.93 -24.52
CA ASP A 664 -0.59 20.12 -23.50
C ASP A 664 0.32 18.98 -23.05
N ILE A 665 -0.04 18.39 -21.91
CA ILE A 665 0.56 17.17 -21.39
C ILE A 665 -0.53 16.21 -20.94
N GLU A 666 -0.41 14.95 -21.33
CA GLU A 666 -1.39 13.91 -21.04
C GLU A 666 -0.72 12.73 -20.33
N PHE A 667 -1.23 12.39 -19.14
CA PHE A 667 -0.80 11.23 -18.38
C PHE A 667 -1.70 10.04 -18.70
N VAL A 668 -1.17 9.07 -19.41
CA VAL A 668 -1.90 7.89 -19.85
C VAL A 668 -1.72 6.79 -18.79
N ASP A 669 -2.59 6.81 -17.78
CA ASP A 669 -2.58 5.82 -16.70
C ASP A 669 -3.29 4.50 -17.07
N GLN A 670 -3.06 3.47 -16.25
CA GLN A 670 -3.71 2.16 -16.35
C GLN A 670 -5.11 2.12 -15.73
N ASN A 671 -5.58 3.23 -15.15
CA ASN A 671 -6.89 3.26 -14.51
C ASN A 671 -8.01 3.00 -15.53
N PRO A 672 -9.11 2.35 -15.10
CA PRO A 672 -10.26 2.10 -15.97
C PRO A 672 -10.72 3.40 -16.63
N ILE A 673 -10.99 3.32 -17.94
CA ILE A 673 -11.40 4.46 -18.77
C ILE A 673 -12.63 5.19 -18.20
N GLY A 674 -13.50 4.46 -17.52
CA GLY A 674 -14.55 5.04 -16.70
C GLY A 674 -14.86 4.21 -15.47
N LYS A 675 -15.36 4.87 -14.42
CA LYS A 675 -15.69 4.25 -13.12
C LYS A 675 -16.95 3.38 -13.19
N SER A 676 -17.77 3.55 -14.22
CA SER A 676 -18.97 2.75 -14.45
C SER A 676 -18.66 1.60 -15.40
N SER A 677 -19.21 0.43 -15.09
CA SER A 677 -19.25 -0.78 -15.91
C SER A 677 -19.83 -0.58 -17.32
N ARG A 678 -20.47 0.55 -17.57
CA ARG A 678 -21.00 0.96 -18.88
C ARG A 678 -19.97 1.57 -19.82
N SER A 679 -18.80 1.92 -19.31
CA SER A 679 -17.71 2.45 -20.14
C SER A 679 -17.15 1.31 -20.97
N ASN A 680 -16.94 1.50 -22.27
CA ASN A 680 -16.35 0.48 -23.13
C ASN A 680 -15.48 1.11 -24.23
N PRO A 681 -14.61 0.32 -24.90
CA PRO A 681 -13.70 0.85 -25.91
C PRO A 681 -14.40 1.67 -26.99
N VAL A 682 -15.51 1.15 -27.54
CA VAL A 682 -16.22 1.77 -28.67
C VAL A 682 -16.89 3.10 -28.33
N THR A 683 -17.34 3.28 -27.08
CA THR A 683 -17.85 4.57 -26.58
C THR A 683 -16.73 5.57 -26.40
N TYR A 684 -15.56 5.14 -25.90
CA TYR A 684 -14.43 6.03 -25.65
C TYR A 684 -13.83 6.62 -26.93
N ILE A 685 -13.60 5.80 -27.96
CA ILE A 685 -13.13 6.28 -29.28
C ILE A 685 -14.24 6.96 -30.11
N LYS A 686 -15.44 7.12 -29.54
CA LYS A 686 -16.63 7.72 -30.18
C LYS A 686 -17.03 7.03 -31.50
N ALA A 687 -16.69 5.76 -31.68
CA ALA A 687 -17.15 4.96 -32.80
C ALA A 687 -18.62 4.54 -32.62
N TYR A 688 -19.05 4.37 -31.37
CA TYR A 688 -20.42 3.96 -31.06
C TYR A 688 -21.48 4.97 -31.51
N ASP A 689 -21.14 6.26 -31.53
CA ASP A 689 -22.06 7.30 -32.02
C ASP A 689 -22.38 7.12 -33.50
N GLU A 690 -21.40 6.74 -34.31
CA GLU A 690 -21.59 6.48 -35.73
C GLU A 690 -22.36 5.17 -35.95
N ILE A 691 -22.09 4.14 -35.14
CA ILE A 691 -22.85 2.87 -35.17
C ILE A 691 -24.33 3.13 -34.80
N ARG A 692 -24.61 3.90 -33.75
CA ARG A 692 -25.99 4.21 -33.34
C ARG A 692 -26.75 5.03 -34.37
N LYS A 693 -26.07 5.96 -35.05
CA LYS A 693 -26.65 6.69 -36.19
C LYS A 693 -27.02 5.73 -37.32
N LEU A 694 -26.13 4.79 -37.66
CA LEU A 694 -26.39 3.77 -38.67
C LEU A 694 -27.62 2.91 -38.33
N PHE A 695 -27.81 2.54 -37.06
CA PHE A 695 -28.99 1.79 -36.61
C PHE A 695 -30.28 2.62 -36.62
N ALA A 696 -30.21 3.89 -36.23
CA ALA A 696 -31.33 4.82 -36.35
C ALA A 696 -31.75 5.07 -37.80
N ASP A 697 -30.81 4.90 -38.75
CA ASP A 697 -31.08 5.06 -40.17
C ASP A 697 -31.78 3.87 -40.83
N GLN A 698 -31.91 2.73 -40.14
CA GLN A 698 -32.55 1.53 -40.70
C GLN A 698 -34.06 1.72 -40.94
N PRO A 699 -34.65 1.06 -41.97
CA PRO A 699 -36.06 1.22 -42.30
C PRO A 699 -37.01 0.97 -41.12
N LEU A 700 -36.77 -0.10 -40.36
CA LEU A 700 -37.58 -0.46 -39.18
C LEU A 700 -37.44 0.59 -38.06
N ALA A 701 -36.23 1.11 -37.83
CA ALA A 701 -35.99 2.14 -36.84
C ALA A 701 -36.72 3.45 -37.19
N LYS A 702 -36.70 3.85 -38.48
CA LYS A 702 -37.43 5.04 -38.97
C LYS A 702 -38.93 4.88 -38.84
N GLN A 703 -39.47 3.71 -39.16
CA GLN A 703 -40.91 3.42 -39.03
C GLN A 703 -41.38 3.49 -37.58
N MET A 704 -40.56 2.98 -36.65
CA MET A 704 -40.87 2.97 -35.21
C MET A 704 -40.52 4.27 -34.49
N GLY A 705 -39.90 5.24 -35.18
CA GLY A 705 -39.48 6.52 -34.59
C GLY A 705 -38.29 6.40 -33.62
N TYR A 706 -37.46 5.36 -33.75
CA TYR A 706 -36.31 5.15 -32.88
C TYR A 706 -35.15 6.08 -33.24
N SER A 707 -34.72 6.90 -32.28
CA SER A 707 -33.54 7.75 -32.42
C SER A 707 -32.25 7.00 -32.09
N ALA A 708 -31.08 7.59 -32.39
CA ALA A 708 -29.78 7.03 -32.00
C ALA A 708 -29.64 6.81 -30.47
N GLY A 709 -30.41 7.55 -29.66
CA GLY A 709 -30.47 7.34 -28.20
C GLY A 709 -31.15 6.02 -27.81
N TYR A 710 -32.06 5.52 -28.63
CA TYR A 710 -32.77 4.26 -28.38
C TYR A 710 -31.82 3.05 -28.43
N PHE A 711 -30.82 3.08 -29.30
CA PHE A 711 -29.79 2.04 -29.45
C PHE A 711 -28.62 2.18 -28.48
N SER A 712 -28.79 2.91 -27.37
CA SER A 712 -27.77 3.08 -26.35
C SER A 712 -28.18 2.40 -25.05
N PHE A 713 -27.31 1.52 -24.54
CA PHE A 713 -27.51 0.86 -23.25
C PHE A 713 -27.37 1.84 -22.05
N ASN A 714 -26.87 3.06 -22.28
CA ASN A 714 -26.69 4.08 -21.25
C ASN A 714 -27.94 4.91 -20.96
N THR A 715 -28.87 4.97 -21.92
CA THR A 715 -30.02 5.86 -21.91
C THR A 715 -31.31 5.06 -21.76
N GLU A 716 -32.30 5.66 -21.09
CA GLU A 716 -33.65 5.07 -21.00
C GLU A 716 -34.30 5.03 -22.38
N GLY A 717 -35.09 3.99 -22.65
CA GLY A 717 -35.64 3.72 -23.97
C GLY A 717 -35.47 2.25 -24.35
N GLY A 718 -34.40 1.92 -25.08
CA GLY A 718 -34.14 0.58 -25.61
C GLY A 718 -33.30 -0.35 -24.73
N ARG A 719 -32.72 0.13 -23.62
CA ARG A 719 -31.98 -0.72 -22.67
C ARG A 719 -32.90 -1.61 -21.83
N CYS A 720 -32.39 -2.72 -21.32
CA CYS A 720 -33.09 -3.55 -20.34
C CYS A 720 -33.26 -2.78 -19.02
N GLU A 721 -34.48 -2.78 -18.45
CA GLU A 721 -34.79 -2.03 -17.22
C GLU A 721 -34.30 -2.72 -15.95
N GLU A 722 -34.25 -4.06 -15.94
CA GLU A 722 -33.83 -4.83 -14.75
C GLU A 722 -32.35 -4.61 -14.44
N CYS A 723 -31.48 -4.89 -15.40
CA CYS A 723 -30.03 -4.65 -15.25
C CYS A 723 -29.63 -3.20 -15.59
N LYS A 724 -30.58 -2.33 -15.97
CA LYS A 724 -30.33 -0.95 -16.42
C LYS A 724 -29.24 -0.83 -17.50
N GLY A 725 -29.12 -1.83 -18.37
CA GLY A 725 -28.15 -1.88 -19.45
C GLY A 725 -26.79 -2.51 -19.12
N GLU A 726 -26.58 -3.04 -17.91
CA GLU A 726 -25.34 -3.74 -17.54
C GLU A 726 -25.23 -5.14 -18.17
N GLY A 727 -26.35 -5.85 -18.25
CA GLY A 727 -26.42 -7.26 -18.66
C GLY A 727 -26.22 -8.24 -17.51
N THR A 728 -25.75 -7.77 -16.35
CA THR A 728 -25.55 -8.56 -15.13
C THR A 728 -26.23 -7.89 -13.93
N VAL A 729 -26.47 -8.67 -12.88
CA VAL A 729 -26.98 -8.21 -11.59
C VAL A 729 -26.01 -8.66 -10.50
N THR A 730 -25.58 -7.73 -9.65
CA THR A 730 -24.67 -8.02 -8.52
C THR A 730 -25.49 -8.35 -7.27
N VAL A 731 -25.20 -9.49 -6.65
CA VAL A 731 -25.78 -9.93 -5.38
C VAL A 731 -24.73 -9.78 -4.29
N GLU A 732 -24.99 -8.91 -3.32
CA GLU A 732 -24.09 -8.67 -2.18
C GLU A 732 -24.02 -9.91 -1.27
N MET A 733 -22.80 -10.36 -0.96
CA MET A 733 -22.55 -11.53 -0.10
C MET A 733 -21.92 -11.10 1.23
N GLN A 734 -22.26 -11.77 2.33
CA GLN A 734 -21.78 -11.37 3.67
C GLN A 734 -20.33 -11.80 3.98
N PHE A 735 -19.90 -12.96 3.49
CA PHE A 735 -18.60 -13.58 3.85
C PHE A 735 -17.70 -13.89 2.65
N MET A 736 -18.17 -13.58 1.44
CA MET A 736 -17.46 -13.85 0.18
C MET A 736 -17.51 -12.59 -0.67
N ALA A 737 -16.71 -12.55 -1.74
CA ALA A 737 -16.85 -11.51 -2.75
C ALA A 737 -18.27 -11.51 -3.35
N ASP A 738 -18.77 -10.33 -3.68
CA ASP A 738 -20.09 -10.17 -4.31
C ASP A 738 -20.20 -11.03 -5.57
N LEU A 739 -21.36 -11.66 -5.74
CA LEU A 739 -21.61 -12.53 -6.88
C LEU A 739 -22.21 -11.71 -8.02
N VAL A 740 -21.57 -11.78 -9.20
CA VAL A 740 -22.10 -11.18 -10.43
C VAL A 740 -22.83 -12.27 -11.22
N LEU A 741 -24.14 -12.13 -11.35
CA LEU A 741 -25.00 -13.08 -12.06
C LEU A 741 -25.46 -12.47 -13.39
N GLU A 742 -25.70 -13.32 -14.39
CA GLU A 742 -26.32 -12.90 -15.65
C GLU A 742 -27.77 -12.42 -15.40
N CYS A 743 -28.17 -11.34 -16.05
CA CYS A 743 -29.54 -10.80 -15.91
C CYS A 743 -30.55 -11.74 -16.56
N GLU A 744 -31.54 -12.20 -15.78
CA GLU A 744 -32.58 -13.13 -16.25
C GLU A 744 -33.51 -12.50 -17.30
N SER A 745 -33.83 -11.20 -17.22
CA SER A 745 -34.74 -10.56 -18.20
C SER A 745 -34.15 -10.39 -19.59
N CYS A 746 -32.85 -10.15 -19.72
CA CYS A 746 -32.22 -9.90 -21.02
C CYS A 746 -31.23 -10.98 -21.45
N HIS A 747 -30.94 -11.97 -20.59
CA HIS A 747 -29.93 -13.01 -20.82
C HIS A 747 -28.60 -12.39 -21.26
N GLY A 748 -28.11 -11.41 -20.47
CA GLY A 748 -26.86 -10.70 -20.76
C GLY A 748 -26.90 -9.67 -21.90
N LYS A 749 -27.98 -9.60 -22.70
CA LYS A 749 -28.01 -8.80 -23.94
C LYS A 749 -28.09 -7.29 -23.77
N ARG A 750 -28.34 -6.79 -22.55
CA ARG A 750 -28.41 -5.34 -22.20
C ARG A 750 -29.56 -4.54 -22.80
N PHE A 751 -30.27 -5.05 -23.80
CA PHE A 751 -31.36 -4.35 -24.50
C PHE A 751 -32.70 -5.07 -24.35
N LYS A 752 -33.80 -4.35 -24.64
CA LYS A 752 -35.15 -4.92 -24.80
C LYS A 752 -35.25 -5.72 -26.10
N SER A 753 -36.20 -6.65 -26.16
CA SER A 753 -36.53 -7.43 -27.37
C SER A 753 -36.68 -6.54 -28.60
N ASP A 754 -37.47 -5.48 -28.50
CA ASP A 754 -37.86 -4.60 -29.61
C ASP A 754 -36.65 -3.86 -30.20
N THR A 755 -35.64 -3.57 -29.36
CA THR A 755 -34.38 -2.95 -29.83
C THR A 755 -33.53 -3.93 -30.64
N LEU A 756 -33.60 -5.22 -30.31
CA LEU A 756 -32.85 -6.29 -30.98
C LEU A 756 -33.51 -6.75 -32.29
N GLU A 757 -34.75 -6.33 -32.58
CA GLU A 757 -35.44 -6.59 -33.85
C GLU A 757 -34.85 -5.77 -35.01
N VAL A 758 -34.31 -4.58 -34.72
CA VAL A 758 -33.65 -3.75 -35.73
C VAL A 758 -32.31 -4.37 -36.09
N ARG A 759 -32.13 -4.66 -37.38
CA ARG A 759 -30.92 -5.31 -37.90
C ARG A 759 -30.28 -4.49 -39.01
N TYR A 760 -28.96 -4.52 -39.05
CA TYR A 760 -28.13 -4.07 -40.16
C TYR A 760 -27.39 -5.29 -40.72
N GLU A 761 -27.60 -5.61 -42.00
CA GLU A 761 -26.98 -6.76 -42.68
C GLU A 761 -27.12 -8.08 -41.87
N GLY A 762 -28.33 -8.30 -41.32
CA GLY A 762 -28.67 -9.49 -40.55
C GLY A 762 -28.18 -9.51 -39.09
N LYS A 763 -27.48 -8.47 -38.62
CA LYS A 763 -26.96 -8.34 -37.25
C LYS A 763 -27.69 -7.27 -36.47
N ASN A 764 -28.08 -7.56 -35.23
CA ASN A 764 -28.66 -6.57 -34.33
C ASN A 764 -27.56 -5.76 -33.59
N ILE A 765 -27.94 -4.74 -32.82
CA ILE A 765 -26.97 -3.87 -32.13
C ILE A 765 -26.12 -4.63 -31.10
N TYR A 766 -26.67 -5.64 -30.44
CA TYR A 766 -25.93 -6.49 -29.50
C TYR A 766 -24.91 -7.36 -30.23
N ASP A 767 -25.29 -7.96 -31.37
CA ASP A 767 -24.38 -8.77 -32.18
C ASP A 767 -23.17 -7.95 -32.64
N ILE A 768 -23.38 -6.68 -33.01
CA ILE A 768 -22.29 -5.74 -33.37
C ILE A 768 -21.40 -5.45 -32.16
N LEU A 769 -21.98 -5.24 -30.98
CA LEU A 769 -21.21 -5.00 -29.75
C LEU A 769 -20.41 -6.23 -29.30
N GLU A 770 -20.87 -7.43 -29.63
CA GLU A 770 -20.17 -8.69 -29.35
C GLU A 770 -19.05 -9.01 -30.36
N MET A 771 -18.99 -8.30 -31.50
CA MET A 771 -17.87 -8.44 -32.43
C MET A 771 -16.57 -7.96 -31.81
N THR A 772 -15.49 -8.68 -32.12
CA THR A 772 -14.13 -8.19 -31.89
C THR A 772 -13.83 -6.99 -32.80
N VAL A 773 -12.88 -6.14 -32.41
CA VAL A 773 -12.45 -4.99 -33.24
C VAL A 773 -12.06 -5.44 -34.66
N ASN A 774 -11.31 -6.55 -34.80
CA ASN A 774 -10.95 -7.09 -36.11
C ASN A 774 -12.18 -7.48 -36.94
N GLN A 775 -13.14 -8.20 -36.34
CA GLN A 775 -14.38 -8.58 -37.03
C GLN A 775 -15.21 -7.37 -37.43
N ALA A 776 -15.30 -6.36 -36.55
CA ALA A 776 -16.02 -5.14 -36.84
C ALA A 776 -15.38 -4.38 -38.01
N ILE A 777 -14.04 -4.29 -38.06
CA ILE A 777 -13.34 -3.67 -39.18
C ILE A 777 -13.62 -4.42 -40.48
N GLU A 778 -13.47 -5.75 -40.50
CA GLU A 778 -13.78 -6.58 -41.67
C GLU A 778 -15.24 -6.39 -42.14
N PHE A 779 -16.20 -6.46 -41.21
CA PHE A 779 -17.63 -6.30 -41.48
C PHE A 779 -17.98 -4.90 -42.00
N PHE A 780 -17.50 -3.84 -41.35
CA PHE A 780 -17.81 -2.47 -41.77
C PHE A 780 -17.07 -2.07 -43.05
N ASP A 781 -15.90 -2.65 -43.34
CA ASP A 781 -15.19 -2.40 -44.61
C ASP A 781 -15.90 -3.09 -45.78
N GLU A 782 -16.34 -4.34 -45.62
CA GLU A 782 -17.15 -5.08 -46.61
C GLU A 782 -18.42 -4.30 -46.99
N HIS A 783 -19.09 -3.71 -45.99
CA HIS A 783 -20.31 -2.92 -46.19
C HIS A 783 -20.06 -1.40 -46.40
N LYS A 784 -18.82 -1.01 -46.73
CA LYS A 784 -18.41 0.35 -47.14
C LYS A 784 -18.65 1.47 -46.10
N GLN A 785 -18.67 1.15 -44.81
CA GLN A 785 -18.81 2.12 -43.72
C GLN A 785 -17.46 2.71 -43.27
N LYS A 786 -16.80 3.44 -44.19
CA LYS A 786 -15.44 3.97 -44.01
C LYS A 786 -15.25 4.86 -42.78
N LYS A 787 -16.29 5.59 -42.36
CA LYS A 787 -16.23 6.46 -41.17
C LYS A 787 -16.07 5.65 -39.88
N ILE A 788 -16.73 4.50 -39.78
CA ILE A 788 -16.65 3.61 -38.62
C ILE A 788 -15.29 2.92 -38.61
N VAL A 789 -14.88 2.35 -39.75
CA VAL A 789 -13.57 1.69 -39.91
C VAL A 789 -12.41 2.61 -39.52
N LYS A 790 -12.42 3.86 -39.99
CA LYS A 790 -11.38 4.84 -39.66
C LYS A 790 -11.27 5.12 -38.15
N LYS A 791 -12.38 5.06 -37.41
CA LYS A 791 -12.36 5.23 -35.95
C LYS A 791 -11.92 3.96 -35.20
N LEU A 792 -12.17 2.78 -35.77
CA LEU A 792 -11.79 1.49 -35.17
C LEU A 792 -10.33 1.11 -35.42
N LEU A 793 -9.75 1.53 -36.55
CA LEU A 793 -8.40 1.17 -36.97
C LEU A 793 -7.32 1.44 -35.89
N PRO A 794 -7.33 2.59 -35.18
CA PRO A 794 -6.36 2.83 -34.11
C PRO A 794 -6.38 1.78 -32.99
N LEU A 795 -7.54 1.17 -32.67
CA LEU A 795 -7.60 0.07 -31.69
C LEU A 795 -6.86 -1.17 -32.18
N GLN A 796 -6.93 -1.46 -33.49
CA GLN A 796 -6.18 -2.58 -34.08
C GLN A 796 -4.68 -2.29 -34.09
N GLU A 797 -4.27 -1.07 -34.44
CA GLU A 797 -2.86 -0.64 -34.51
C GLU A 797 -2.15 -0.74 -33.15
N VAL A 798 -2.84 -0.41 -32.05
CA VAL A 798 -2.29 -0.57 -30.68
C VAL A 798 -2.35 -2.01 -30.15
N GLY A 799 -2.73 -2.99 -30.99
CA GLY A 799 -2.77 -4.40 -30.63
C GLY A 799 -4.06 -4.88 -29.94
N LEU A 800 -5.11 -4.07 -29.87
CA LEU A 800 -6.39 -4.41 -29.24
C LEU A 800 -7.42 -4.99 -30.23
N GLY A 801 -6.97 -5.60 -31.33
CA GLY A 801 -7.86 -6.18 -32.34
C GLY A 801 -8.79 -7.29 -31.82
N TYR A 802 -8.46 -7.91 -30.68
CA TYR A 802 -9.16 -9.05 -30.11
C TYR A 802 -10.28 -8.70 -29.13
N ILE A 803 -10.31 -7.48 -28.59
CA ILE A 803 -11.33 -7.10 -27.60
C ILE A 803 -12.68 -6.93 -28.28
N LYS A 804 -13.78 -7.20 -27.56
CA LYS A 804 -15.13 -6.95 -28.07
C LYS A 804 -15.45 -5.46 -27.99
N LEU A 805 -16.20 -4.94 -28.96
CA LEU A 805 -16.58 -3.52 -28.98
C LEU A 805 -17.33 -3.10 -27.70
N GLY A 806 -18.26 -3.94 -27.24
CA GLY A 806 -19.09 -3.71 -26.07
C GLY A 806 -18.49 -4.19 -24.74
N GLN A 807 -17.25 -4.68 -24.72
CA GLN A 807 -16.59 -5.18 -23.51
C GLN A 807 -16.48 -4.07 -22.46
N SER A 808 -16.81 -4.39 -21.21
CA SER A 808 -16.76 -3.41 -20.13
C SER A 808 -15.31 -2.99 -19.83
N SER A 809 -15.07 -1.70 -19.58
CA SER A 809 -13.74 -1.20 -19.23
C SER A 809 -13.23 -1.73 -17.90
N SER A 810 -14.13 -2.17 -17.01
CA SER A 810 -13.75 -2.79 -15.72
C SER A 810 -13.27 -4.23 -15.87
N THR A 811 -13.57 -4.89 -16.99
CA THR A 811 -13.07 -6.24 -17.29
C THR A 811 -11.84 -6.22 -18.20
N LEU A 812 -11.42 -5.04 -18.65
CA LEU A 812 -10.14 -4.86 -19.35
C LEU A 812 -9.00 -4.78 -18.33
N SER A 813 -7.84 -5.32 -18.70
CA SER A 813 -6.62 -5.16 -17.90
C SER A 813 -6.18 -3.68 -17.85
N GLY A 814 -5.30 -3.34 -16.91
CA GLY A 814 -4.73 -2.00 -16.81
C GLY A 814 -4.03 -1.56 -18.10
N GLY A 815 -3.20 -2.44 -18.67
CA GLY A 815 -2.51 -2.20 -19.94
C GLY A 815 -3.46 -2.16 -21.15
N GLU A 816 -4.57 -2.90 -21.15
CA GLU A 816 -5.62 -2.76 -22.17
C GLU A 816 -6.30 -1.40 -22.11
N ASN A 817 -6.69 -0.94 -20.92
CA ASN A 817 -7.28 0.39 -20.72
C ASN A 817 -6.34 1.50 -21.19
N GLN A 818 -5.05 1.39 -20.90
CA GLN A 818 -4.03 2.34 -21.34
C GLN A 818 -3.90 2.38 -22.87
N ARG A 819 -3.90 1.21 -23.53
CA ARG A 819 -3.85 1.12 -25.00
C ARG A 819 -5.10 1.69 -25.67
N VAL A 820 -6.30 1.57 -25.08
CA VAL A 820 -7.50 2.24 -25.60
C VAL A 820 -7.33 3.77 -25.56
N LYS A 821 -6.71 4.32 -24.51
CA LYS A 821 -6.38 5.75 -24.43
C LYS A 821 -5.38 6.16 -25.52
N LEU A 822 -4.34 5.35 -25.72
CA LEU A 822 -3.38 5.55 -26.82
C LEU A 822 -4.08 5.57 -28.20
N ALA A 823 -4.98 4.62 -28.45
CA ALA A 823 -5.76 4.55 -29.70
C ALA A 823 -6.62 5.81 -29.91
N TYR A 824 -7.20 6.36 -28.84
CA TYR A 824 -7.94 7.61 -28.92
C TYR A 824 -7.05 8.77 -29.40
N PHE A 825 -5.85 8.93 -28.86
CA PHE A 825 -4.93 9.99 -29.29
C PHE A 825 -4.44 9.79 -30.72
N LEU A 826 -4.18 8.54 -31.13
CA LEU A 826 -3.86 8.21 -32.53
C LEU A 826 -5.02 8.50 -33.50
N SER A 827 -6.27 8.49 -33.03
CA SER A 827 -7.44 8.82 -33.85
C SER A 827 -7.61 10.32 -34.15
N ILE A 828 -6.89 11.20 -33.43
CA ILE A 828 -7.00 12.66 -33.59
C ILE A 828 -6.13 13.10 -34.79
N GLU A 829 -6.76 13.70 -35.80
CA GLU A 829 -6.07 14.12 -37.05
C GLU A 829 -5.26 15.42 -36.93
N LYS A 830 -5.73 16.37 -36.13
CA LYS A 830 -5.09 17.67 -35.91
C LYS A 830 -4.69 17.78 -34.45
N SER A 831 -3.61 17.11 -34.09
CA SER A 831 -3.06 17.21 -32.74
C SER A 831 -2.09 18.39 -32.65
N GLN A 832 -2.11 19.07 -31.52
CA GLN A 832 -1.08 20.05 -31.18
C GLN A 832 0.13 19.31 -30.58
N PRO A 833 1.33 19.89 -30.56
CA PRO A 833 2.46 19.29 -29.87
C PRO A 833 2.12 19.04 -28.40
N THR A 834 2.17 17.78 -28.00
CA THR A 834 1.73 17.27 -26.69
C THR A 834 2.78 16.31 -26.17
N ILE A 835 3.04 16.36 -24.85
CA ILE A 835 3.84 15.35 -24.17
C ILE A 835 2.90 14.24 -23.67
N PHE A 836 3.17 13.01 -24.06
CA PHE A 836 2.48 11.84 -23.54
C PHE A 836 3.34 11.14 -22.51
N VAL A 837 2.81 10.95 -21.31
CA VAL A 837 3.47 10.23 -20.22
C VAL A 837 2.79 8.88 -20.04
N PHE A 838 3.53 7.79 -20.18
CA PHE A 838 3.05 6.42 -19.99
C PHE A 838 3.69 5.80 -18.74
N ASP A 839 2.85 5.20 -17.90
CA ASP A 839 3.27 4.46 -16.70
C ASP A 839 3.23 2.96 -16.99
N GLU A 840 4.40 2.32 -17.02
CA GLU A 840 4.61 0.88 -17.25
C GLU A 840 3.74 0.28 -18.39
N PRO A 841 3.84 0.78 -19.64
CA PRO A 841 2.92 0.38 -20.71
C PRO A 841 3.12 -1.03 -21.26
N THR A 842 4.18 -1.72 -20.83
CA THR A 842 4.47 -3.13 -21.15
C THR A 842 3.73 -4.11 -20.26
N THR A 843 3.04 -3.62 -19.22
CA THR A 843 2.23 -4.41 -18.30
C THR A 843 1.29 -5.34 -19.06
N GLY A 844 1.46 -6.65 -18.86
CA GLY A 844 0.67 -7.71 -19.51
C GLY A 844 0.86 -7.87 -21.02
N LEU A 845 1.99 -7.40 -21.55
CA LEU A 845 2.33 -7.59 -22.96
C LEU A 845 3.33 -8.72 -23.15
N HIS A 846 3.04 -9.58 -24.12
CA HIS A 846 4.00 -10.51 -24.67
C HIS A 846 5.04 -9.76 -25.53
N PHE A 847 6.24 -10.32 -25.72
CA PHE A 847 7.33 -9.73 -26.54
C PHE A 847 6.85 -9.18 -27.89
N HIS A 848 6.07 -10.00 -28.62
CA HIS A 848 5.49 -9.60 -29.90
C HIS A 848 4.53 -8.40 -29.82
N ASP A 849 3.81 -8.24 -28.71
CA ASP A 849 2.90 -7.11 -28.51
C ASP A 849 3.66 -5.84 -28.11
N ILE A 850 4.81 -5.96 -27.42
CA ILE A 850 5.74 -4.84 -27.15
C ILE A 850 6.21 -4.22 -28.46
N LYS A 851 6.53 -5.04 -29.47
CA LYS A 851 6.93 -4.56 -30.80
C LYS A 851 5.86 -3.63 -31.42
N LYS A 852 4.58 -4.00 -31.36
CA LYS A 852 3.46 -3.18 -31.87
C LYS A 852 3.27 -1.91 -31.05
N LEU A 853 3.47 -1.98 -29.74
CA LEU A 853 3.41 -0.81 -28.86
C LEU A 853 4.50 0.21 -29.23
N LEU A 854 5.74 -0.25 -29.48
CA LEU A 854 6.84 0.60 -29.94
C LEU A 854 6.52 1.27 -31.29
N GLU A 855 5.91 0.54 -32.24
CA GLU A 855 5.43 1.11 -33.50
C GLU A 855 4.40 2.24 -33.26
N ALA A 856 3.47 2.06 -32.31
CA ALA A 856 2.50 3.08 -31.94
C ALA A 856 3.15 4.33 -31.31
N PHE A 857 4.16 4.16 -30.43
CA PHE A 857 4.92 5.29 -29.88
C PHE A 857 5.69 6.05 -30.96
N ASN A 858 6.34 5.33 -31.88
CA ASN A 858 7.02 5.93 -33.02
C ASN A 858 6.05 6.74 -33.91
N SER A 859 4.82 6.26 -34.10
CA SER A 859 3.76 6.98 -34.82
C SER A 859 3.35 8.29 -34.13
N LEU A 860 3.27 8.31 -32.79
CA LEU A 860 3.04 9.55 -32.04
C LEU A 860 4.20 10.55 -32.23
N ILE A 861 5.44 10.09 -32.07
CA ILE A 861 6.62 10.95 -32.20
C ILE A 861 6.71 11.54 -33.62
N ALA A 862 6.42 10.74 -34.65
CA ALA A 862 6.39 11.18 -36.05
C ALA A 862 5.37 12.30 -36.32
N ARG A 863 4.32 12.42 -35.49
CA ARG A 863 3.33 13.52 -35.56
C ARG A 863 3.76 14.78 -34.79
N GLY A 864 4.97 14.81 -34.24
CA GLY A 864 5.52 15.95 -33.50
C GLY A 864 5.24 15.91 -32.00
N HIS A 865 4.86 14.76 -31.45
CA HIS A 865 4.69 14.57 -30.01
C HIS A 865 5.99 14.16 -29.32
N THR A 866 6.01 14.27 -27.99
CA THR A 866 7.09 13.76 -27.14
C THR A 866 6.53 12.61 -26.30
N VAL A 867 7.28 11.53 -26.14
CA VAL A 867 6.84 10.36 -25.37
C VAL A 867 7.78 10.14 -24.20
N VAL A 868 7.25 10.19 -22.98
CA VAL A 868 7.97 9.90 -21.74
C VAL A 868 7.38 8.63 -21.14
N ILE A 869 8.20 7.63 -20.86
CA ILE A 869 7.75 6.31 -20.41
C ILE A 869 8.44 6.01 -19.08
N ILE A 870 7.68 5.61 -18.06
CA ILE A 870 8.24 4.99 -16.87
C ILE A 870 8.33 3.49 -17.15
N GLU A 871 9.53 2.93 -17.17
CA GLU A 871 9.68 1.49 -17.45
C GLU A 871 10.86 0.75 -16.84
N HIS A 872 10.69 -0.56 -16.76
CA HIS A 872 11.63 -1.57 -16.32
C HIS A 872 11.97 -2.61 -17.40
N ASN A 873 11.14 -2.79 -18.45
CA ASN A 873 11.41 -3.77 -19.50
C ASN A 873 12.59 -3.33 -20.39
N MET A 874 13.59 -4.20 -20.48
CA MET A 874 14.83 -3.94 -21.22
C MET A 874 14.60 -3.78 -22.74
N ASP A 875 13.56 -4.39 -23.32
CA ASP A 875 13.25 -4.23 -24.73
C ASP A 875 12.71 -2.84 -25.07
N VAL A 876 12.05 -2.17 -24.13
CA VAL A 876 11.63 -0.77 -24.29
C VAL A 876 12.81 0.17 -24.01
N ILE A 877 13.56 -0.08 -22.94
CA ILE A 877 14.71 0.74 -22.56
C ILE A 877 15.78 0.75 -23.67
N LYS A 878 16.08 -0.40 -24.29
CA LYS A 878 17.05 -0.47 -25.39
C LYS A 878 16.61 0.28 -26.65
N CYS A 879 15.30 0.50 -26.82
CA CYS A 879 14.76 1.21 -27.97
C CYS A 879 14.63 2.73 -27.74
N ALA A 880 14.91 3.21 -26.53
CA ALA A 880 14.79 4.61 -26.15
C ALA A 880 15.84 5.49 -26.85
N ASP A 881 15.46 6.74 -27.15
CA ASP A 881 16.42 7.74 -27.62
C ASP A 881 17.20 8.36 -26.45
N TYR A 882 16.58 8.42 -25.25
CA TYR A 882 17.17 8.95 -24.03
C TYR A 882 16.66 8.18 -22.81
N VAL A 883 17.55 7.89 -21.86
CA VAL A 883 17.25 7.15 -20.64
C VAL A 883 17.64 7.98 -19.42
N ILE A 884 16.77 7.98 -18.41
CA ILE A 884 17.00 8.63 -17.10
C ILE A 884 16.91 7.52 -16.05
N ASP A 885 18.04 7.16 -15.45
CA ASP A 885 18.10 6.10 -14.44
C ASP A 885 18.15 6.66 -13.01
N LEU A 886 17.21 6.24 -12.17
CA LEU A 886 17.08 6.66 -10.77
C LEU A 886 17.43 5.54 -9.79
N GLY A 887 18.14 5.88 -8.72
CA GLY A 887 18.57 4.91 -7.72
C GLY A 887 19.63 5.46 -6.77
N PRO A 888 20.65 4.66 -6.41
CA PRO A 888 20.89 3.27 -6.84
C PRO A 888 19.89 2.27 -6.22
N GLU A 889 19.36 2.56 -5.03
CA GLU A 889 18.39 1.72 -4.33
C GLU A 889 16.98 2.34 -4.27
N GLY A 890 16.05 1.68 -3.60
CA GLY A 890 14.71 2.20 -3.30
C GLY A 890 14.60 2.85 -1.92
N GLY A 891 13.54 3.63 -1.69
CA GLY A 891 13.29 4.29 -0.39
C GLY A 891 14.33 5.37 -0.08
N ASP A 892 14.76 5.45 1.18
CA ASP A 892 15.67 6.51 1.64
C ASP A 892 17.05 6.50 0.99
N MET A 893 17.50 5.32 0.53
CA MET A 893 18.76 5.09 -0.18
C MET A 893 18.67 5.37 -1.69
N GLY A 894 17.47 5.68 -2.18
CA GLY A 894 17.20 6.07 -3.56
C GLY A 894 17.08 7.58 -3.76
N GLY A 895 16.42 7.96 -4.84
CA GLY A 895 16.08 9.36 -5.13
C GLY A 895 17.22 10.19 -5.71
N ASN A 896 18.32 9.56 -6.12
CA ASN A 896 19.40 10.20 -6.86
C ASN A 896 19.31 9.86 -8.35
N LEU A 897 19.82 10.76 -9.19
CA LEU A 897 20.06 10.48 -10.60
C LEU A 897 21.36 9.69 -10.72
N VAL A 898 21.29 8.44 -11.18
CA VAL A 898 22.46 7.56 -11.31
C VAL A 898 23.21 7.87 -12.59
N VAL A 899 22.48 7.92 -13.71
CA VAL A 899 23.00 8.25 -15.04
C VAL A 899 21.86 8.72 -15.94
N CYS A 900 22.16 9.58 -16.90
CA CYS A 900 21.26 9.94 -17.99
C CYS A 900 22.04 10.00 -19.31
N GLY A 901 21.43 9.56 -20.41
CA GLY A 901 22.13 9.45 -21.69
C GLY A 901 21.41 8.53 -22.67
N THR A 902 22.09 8.10 -23.72
CA THR A 902 21.58 7.03 -24.59
C THR A 902 21.59 5.67 -23.88
N PRO A 903 20.82 4.66 -24.34
CA PRO A 903 20.88 3.31 -23.78
C PRO A 903 22.31 2.74 -23.69
N GLU A 904 23.16 3.03 -24.67
CA GLU A 904 24.56 2.62 -24.67
C GLU A 904 25.37 3.33 -23.58
N GLU A 905 25.17 4.63 -23.37
CA GLU A 905 25.86 5.38 -22.31
C GLU A 905 25.46 4.86 -20.92
N VAL A 906 24.18 4.54 -20.72
CA VAL A 906 23.68 3.93 -19.48
C VAL A 906 24.27 2.54 -19.26
N ALA A 907 24.39 1.72 -20.32
CA ALA A 907 24.96 0.37 -20.24
C ALA A 907 26.45 0.36 -19.80
N HIS A 908 27.20 1.43 -20.06
CA HIS A 908 28.59 1.55 -19.63
C HIS A 908 28.75 2.10 -18.19
N CYS A 909 27.66 2.51 -17.54
CA CYS A 909 27.69 3.01 -16.17
C CYS A 909 27.66 1.85 -15.16
N GLY A 910 28.81 1.55 -14.55
CA GLY A 910 28.92 0.45 -13.57
C GLY A 910 28.07 0.62 -12.30
N ALA A 911 27.66 1.85 -11.97
CA ALA A 911 26.78 2.15 -10.84
C ALA A 911 25.29 1.92 -11.14
N SER A 912 24.90 1.83 -12.42
CA SER A 912 23.53 1.62 -12.85
C SER A 912 23.19 0.12 -12.85
N TYR A 913 22.22 -0.30 -12.04
CA TYR A 913 21.68 -1.65 -12.16
C TYR A 913 21.03 -1.86 -13.52
N THR A 914 20.30 -0.88 -14.04
CA THR A 914 19.73 -0.97 -15.38
C THR A 914 20.83 -1.16 -16.43
N GLY A 915 21.94 -0.43 -16.32
CA GLY A 915 23.08 -0.56 -17.22
C GLY A 915 23.66 -1.97 -17.27
N GLN A 916 23.73 -2.67 -16.12
CA GLN A 916 24.23 -4.06 -16.04
C GLN A 916 23.37 -5.04 -16.86
N TYR A 917 22.04 -5.00 -16.71
CA TYR A 917 21.12 -5.87 -17.45
C TYR A 917 20.97 -5.44 -18.93
N LEU A 918 21.05 -4.13 -19.19
CA LEU A 918 20.96 -3.57 -20.53
C LEU A 918 22.17 -3.94 -21.39
N LEU A 919 23.36 -4.04 -20.79
CA LEU A 919 24.59 -4.45 -21.49
C LEU A 919 24.44 -5.82 -22.14
N GLU A 920 23.84 -6.79 -21.43
CA GLU A 920 23.59 -8.15 -21.98
C GLU A 920 22.66 -8.09 -23.20
N LYS A 921 21.63 -7.24 -23.16
CA LYS A 921 20.65 -7.08 -24.25
C LYS A 921 21.15 -6.27 -25.44
N ILE A 922 22.17 -5.43 -25.27
CA ILE A 922 22.79 -4.63 -26.35
C ILE A 922 23.90 -5.42 -27.09
N GLN A 923 24.49 -6.41 -26.42
CA GLN A 923 25.56 -7.25 -26.99
C GLN A 923 25.05 -8.42 -27.84
N ILE A 924 23.80 -8.85 -27.60
CA ILE A 924 23.05 -9.81 -28.43
C ILE A 924 22.45 -9.08 -29.63
#